data_AF-A0A497MAS2-F1
#
_entry.id   AF-A0A497MAS2-F1
#
_cell.length_a   1.000
_cell.length_b   1.000
_cell.length_c   1.000
_cell.angle_alpha   90.00
_cell.angle_beta   90.00
_cell.angle_gamma   90.00
#
_symmetry.space_group_name_H-M   'P 1'
#
loop_
_entity.id
_entity.type
_entity.pdbx_description
1 polymer ?
#
loop_
_entity_poly.entity_id
_entity_poly.type
_entity_poly.pdbx_seq_one_letter_code
_entity_poly.pdbx_strand_id
1 'polypeptide(L)'
;MTVEKLGFKKVLAITVIVCVAVALAAGGYLYYAVFLKARKPLVAVITIEGPILRSEDAAWYVDMVNYALLNESIKAVVVRVNSPGGYADLVEEIYLDLLELKKVKPVTASVTMALSGGYYIAVAADYIYATPTSVVGNVGVIGVAPPMLIPSEFYLESGPYKVTGFSKLLFSFNLTRALESFVSAVETGRGDRLKLSSRELKKGLIYFGAEAVELGLVDEVGSLQKAVKRVAEEAGLVEYEVVDLNKAVERELSYLWSYHNQTLDWRNLTLEVLNQIQPPPALWYIYLPPKSFAQGISSTETWVENMTVEVFGGGGGGLVLVDKSHGNEVSAWEFDVLIGELAKRNITVRFVSGWDELSEGLDNASCLIVACPTVPYTVEECDRVEEFVKSGRLLILIFDPAYEYLMVPELFGPIDTLSTRFGMSFAKGYLYNEEDCYGFYRNIYVRGFAESSVTRGISTLVMFTATHIYATGGVAWASDGTYSSAAERAGNYTVIALAGRGNGTVIALADLTLFREPYCYVEDNYRLILNLVSAIAEVKVTPPAEKPAEAKMYQVTEPELPVGTVKNFTEQVNGEKHLVRWIKVSELEVLVERPNMTALYHFDENGSLVWWAADGLEVIYDEPIPKPPYPLTKGKSWSYESGYTLTIQGRESRGKLTGTEKVVGFENVTAEDGTVYLCAKVRYKETDRFALDGRNITIVYEGYSWLSSEAGLVKDESTIRYYENGTPVMTEHRKLILRSIKKGQA
;
A
#
# COMPACT_ATOMS: atom_id res chain seq x y z
N MET A 1 34.13 77.48 51.80
CA MET A 1 34.55 78.02 53.12
C MET A 1 35.84 77.33 53.53
N THR A 2 36.91 78.10 53.67
CA THR A 2 38.26 77.69 54.06
C THR A 2 38.31 77.23 55.52
N VAL A 3 39.16 76.23 55.79
CA VAL A 3 39.24 75.38 56.99
C VAL A 3 39.87 76.08 58.21
N GLU A 4 39.74 77.41 58.35
CA GLU A 4 40.47 78.16 59.40
C GLU A 4 39.65 78.52 60.66
N LYS A 5 38.41 78.04 60.81
CA LYS A 5 37.61 78.30 62.03
C LYS A 5 36.87 77.09 62.60
N LEU A 6 37.46 75.91 62.54
CA LEU A 6 36.99 74.75 63.30
C LEU A 6 38.09 74.30 64.25
N GLY A 7 37.98 74.64 65.55
CA GLY A 7 38.95 74.22 66.55
C GLY A 7 39.14 72.70 66.53
N PHE A 8 40.38 72.23 66.69
CA PHE A 8 40.82 70.84 66.55
C PHE A 8 39.83 69.79 67.11
N LYS A 9 39.19 70.07 68.24
CA LYS A 9 38.16 69.21 68.86
C LYS A 9 36.93 68.97 67.97
N LYS A 10 36.48 69.97 67.19
CA LYS A 10 35.33 69.85 66.26
C LYS A 10 35.70 69.06 65.00
N VAL A 11 36.91 69.26 64.46
CA VAL A 11 37.39 68.46 63.32
C VAL A 11 37.50 66.99 63.74
N LEU A 12 38.11 66.72 64.89
CA LEU A 12 38.24 65.37 65.43
C LEU A 12 36.85 64.72 65.67
N ALA A 13 35.90 65.45 66.23
CA ALA A 13 34.53 64.95 66.43
C ALA A 13 33.83 64.63 65.11
N ILE A 14 33.96 65.48 64.09
CA ILE A 14 33.38 65.24 62.76
C ILE A 14 34.05 64.03 62.09
N THR A 15 35.38 63.92 62.17
CA THR A 15 36.11 62.77 61.61
C THR A 15 35.69 61.47 62.30
N VAL A 16 35.53 61.45 63.62
CA VAL A 16 35.02 60.26 64.34
C VAL A 16 33.59 59.92 63.92
N ILE A 17 32.70 60.91 63.79
CA ILE A 17 31.32 60.68 63.32
C ILE A 17 31.31 60.12 61.89
N VAL A 18 32.14 60.64 60.99
CA VAL A 18 32.27 60.14 59.62
C VAL A 18 32.84 58.73 59.60
N CYS A 19 33.88 58.43 60.39
CA CYS A 19 34.44 57.08 60.49
C CYS A 19 33.42 56.08 61.06
N VAL A 20 32.63 56.48 62.06
CA VAL A 20 31.54 55.63 62.61
C VAL A 20 30.43 55.44 61.58
N ALA A 21 30.03 56.48 60.84
CA ALA A 21 29.03 56.36 59.78
C ALA A 21 29.50 55.45 58.64
N VAL A 22 30.78 55.55 58.23
CA VAL A 22 31.38 54.67 57.23
C VAL A 22 31.50 53.24 57.76
N ALA A 23 31.89 53.04 59.02
CA ALA A 23 31.96 51.72 59.63
C ALA A 23 30.57 51.07 59.76
N LEU A 24 29.53 51.84 60.10
CA LEU A 24 28.15 51.37 60.15
C LEU A 24 27.58 51.11 58.76
N ALA A 25 27.90 51.93 57.76
CA ALA A 25 27.50 51.68 56.37
C ALA A 25 28.22 50.47 55.77
N ALA A 26 29.53 50.32 56.03
CA ALA A 26 30.31 49.16 55.62
C ALA A 26 29.85 47.89 56.34
N GLY A 27 29.58 47.97 57.65
CA GLY A 27 29.02 46.87 58.44
C GLY A 27 27.61 46.51 58.00
N GLY A 28 26.76 47.49 57.69
CA GLY A 28 25.43 47.29 57.13
C GLY A 28 25.46 46.70 55.73
N TYR A 29 26.40 47.12 54.88
CA TYR A 29 26.63 46.54 53.56
C TYR A 29 27.16 45.11 53.66
N LEU A 30 28.10 44.83 54.56
CA LEU A 30 28.60 43.46 54.80
C LEU A 30 27.47 42.57 55.32
N TYR A 31 26.67 43.05 56.27
CA TYR A 31 25.51 42.34 56.79
C TYR A 31 24.48 42.07 55.69
N TYR A 32 24.19 43.06 54.84
CA TYR A 32 23.31 42.89 53.70
C TYR A 32 23.85 41.89 52.67
N ALA A 33 25.12 42.01 52.29
CA ALA A 33 25.76 41.18 51.29
C ALA A 33 25.98 39.73 51.74
N VAL A 34 26.29 39.51 53.02
CA VAL A 34 26.60 38.18 53.56
C VAL A 34 25.35 37.48 54.10
N PHE A 35 24.45 38.18 54.78
CA PHE A 35 23.34 37.55 55.51
C PHE A 35 21.97 37.74 54.84
N LEU A 36 21.73 38.84 54.11
CA LEU A 36 20.44 39.09 53.42
C LEU A 36 20.46 38.70 51.93
N LYS A 37 21.64 38.59 51.31
CA LYS A 37 21.81 38.23 49.89
C LYS A 37 22.19 36.76 49.67
N ALA A 38 22.36 35.96 50.74
CA ALA A 38 22.52 34.52 50.62
C ALA A 38 21.22 33.93 50.04
N ARG A 39 21.20 33.71 48.72
CA ARG A 39 20.07 33.07 48.04
C ARG A 39 19.92 31.66 48.61
N LYS A 40 18.70 31.28 48.98
CA LYS A 40 18.42 29.93 49.45
C LYS A 40 18.81 28.92 48.37
N PRO A 41 19.43 27.79 48.73
CA PRO A 41 19.74 26.74 47.77
C PRO A 41 18.43 26.23 47.14
N LEU A 42 18.51 25.86 45.87
CA LEU A 42 17.34 25.46 45.08
C LEU A 42 17.28 23.94 44.94
N VAL A 43 16.07 23.41 45.11
CA VAL A 43 15.68 22.08 44.63
C VAL A 43 14.89 22.29 43.34
N ALA A 44 15.46 21.84 42.23
CA ALA A 44 14.83 21.96 40.92
C ALA A 44 13.84 20.80 40.70
N VAL A 45 12.70 21.08 40.07
CA VAL A 45 11.77 20.09 39.57
C VAL A 45 11.76 20.17 38.05
N ILE A 46 12.12 19.07 37.38
CA ILE A 46 12.01 18.89 35.93
C ILE A 46 10.84 17.95 35.70
N THR A 47 9.76 18.46 35.08
CA THR A 47 8.58 17.68 34.74
C THR A 47 8.70 17.17 33.31
N ILE A 48 8.66 15.84 33.14
CA ILE A 48 8.60 15.17 31.85
C ILE A 48 7.15 14.77 31.62
N GLU A 49 6.52 15.38 30.63
CA GLU A 49 5.08 15.27 30.39
C GLU A 49 4.78 14.90 28.93
N GLY A 50 3.87 13.94 28.76
CA GLY A 50 3.42 13.50 27.44
C GLY A 50 4.43 12.61 26.70
N PRO A 51 4.12 12.25 25.45
CA PRO A 51 4.98 11.40 24.63
C PRO A 51 6.17 12.19 24.08
N ILE A 52 7.33 11.53 23.95
CA ILE A 52 8.59 12.12 23.45
C ILE A 52 8.75 11.69 21.98
N LEU A 53 8.24 12.49 21.04
CA LEU A 53 8.12 12.09 19.63
C LEU A 53 8.93 12.97 18.69
N ARG A 54 9.40 14.14 19.13
CA ARG A 54 10.14 15.08 18.30
C ARG A 54 11.45 15.44 18.96
N SER A 55 12.47 15.72 18.16
CA SER A 55 13.78 16.16 18.68
C SER A 55 13.68 17.41 19.55
N GLU A 56 12.73 18.31 19.28
CA GLU A 56 12.50 19.49 20.13
C GLU A 56 11.97 19.11 21.52
N ASP A 57 11.20 18.03 21.64
CA ASP A 57 10.73 17.55 22.94
C ASP A 57 11.91 17.08 23.79
N ALA A 58 12.84 16.32 23.20
CA ALA A 58 14.05 15.86 23.87
C ALA A 58 15.01 17.00 24.20
N ALA A 59 15.28 17.89 23.23
CA ALA A 59 16.13 19.05 23.42
C ALA A 59 15.66 19.94 24.57
N TRP A 60 14.34 20.14 24.71
CA TRP A 60 13.78 20.89 25.83
C TRP A 60 14.14 20.31 27.20
N TYR A 61 14.05 18.98 27.34
CA TYR A 61 14.42 18.30 28.57
C TYR A 61 15.93 18.30 28.81
N VAL A 62 16.72 18.08 27.76
CA VAL A 62 18.18 18.17 27.77
C VAL A 62 18.67 19.56 28.22
N ASP A 63 18.08 20.63 27.70
CA ASP A 63 18.42 22.00 28.09
C ASP A 63 18.12 22.26 29.57
N MET A 64 17.00 21.75 30.09
CA MET A 64 16.68 21.86 31.51
C MET A 64 17.64 21.05 32.39
N VAL A 65 18.04 19.86 31.94
CA VAL A 65 19.04 19.03 32.64
C VAL A 65 20.39 19.73 32.65
N ASN A 66 20.83 20.30 31.53
CA ASN A 66 22.06 21.06 31.42
C ASN A 66 22.02 22.35 32.24
N TYR A 67 20.91 23.06 32.25
CA TYR A 67 20.69 24.21 33.13
C TYR A 67 20.81 23.80 34.60
N ALA A 68 20.15 22.69 34.99
CA ALA A 68 20.22 22.15 36.33
C ALA A 68 21.64 21.73 36.70
N LEU A 69 22.41 21.17 35.77
CA LEU A 69 23.79 20.77 35.96
C LEU A 69 24.70 21.98 36.20
N LEU A 70 24.66 22.98 35.31
CA LEU A 70 25.56 24.14 35.31
C LEU A 70 25.21 25.19 36.39
N ASN A 71 23.95 25.27 36.82
CA ASN A 71 23.55 26.26 37.81
C ASN A 71 23.93 25.84 39.24
N GLU A 72 24.96 26.46 39.80
CA GLU A 72 25.46 26.18 41.15
C GLU A 72 24.43 26.45 42.27
N SER A 73 23.40 27.26 42.03
CA SER A 73 22.33 27.51 43.01
C SER A 73 21.42 26.29 43.16
N ILE A 74 21.32 25.46 42.13
CA ILE A 74 20.57 24.19 42.15
C ILE A 74 21.46 23.13 42.79
N LYS A 75 21.01 22.59 43.92
CA LYS A 75 21.75 21.61 44.73
C LYS A 75 21.21 20.19 44.60
N ALA A 76 19.97 20.04 44.16
CA ALA A 76 19.28 18.76 44.03
C ALA A 76 18.18 18.86 42.97
N VAL A 77 17.82 17.73 42.35
CA VAL A 77 16.84 17.67 41.27
C VAL A 77 15.80 16.59 41.51
N VAL A 78 14.53 16.94 41.34
CA VAL A 78 13.43 16.00 41.23
C VAL A 78 12.98 15.89 39.78
N VAL A 79 12.99 14.68 39.23
CA VAL A 79 12.41 14.40 37.90
C VAL A 79 10.99 13.91 38.09
N ARG A 80 10.01 14.76 37.78
CA ARG A 80 8.58 14.39 37.84
C ARG A 80 8.16 13.78 36.51
N VAL A 81 7.79 12.49 36.49
CA VAL A 81 7.49 11.77 35.25
C VAL A 81 5.99 11.50 35.12
N ASN A 82 5.41 11.98 34.02
CA ASN A 82 4.06 11.70 33.56
C ASN A 82 4.08 11.46 32.05
N SER A 83 4.69 10.34 31.62
CA SER A 83 4.96 10.05 30.21
C SER A 83 4.65 8.58 29.85
N PRO A 84 4.00 8.33 28.70
CA PRO A 84 3.82 7.00 28.14
C PRO A 84 5.08 6.46 27.43
N GLY A 85 6.13 7.27 27.25
CA GLY A 85 7.33 6.93 26.48
C GLY A 85 7.47 7.74 25.20
N GLY A 86 8.24 7.21 24.24
CA GLY A 86 8.61 7.93 23.02
C GLY A 86 9.55 7.15 22.12
N TYR A 87 10.19 7.85 21.17
CA TYR A 87 11.23 7.25 20.34
C TYR A 87 12.49 6.95 21.17
N ALA A 88 13.06 5.77 20.96
CA ALA A 88 14.09 5.21 21.83
C ALA A 88 15.36 6.07 21.89
N ASP A 89 15.80 6.61 20.76
CA ASP A 89 16.95 7.51 20.64
C ASP A 89 16.74 8.82 21.41
N LEU A 90 15.58 9.46 21.26
CA LEU A 90 15.23 10.69 21.98
C LEU A 90 15.13 10.49 23.49
N VAL A 91 14.59 9.34 23.90
CA VAL A 91 14.50 8.95 25.31
C VAL A 91 15.88 8.67 25.90
N GLU A 92 16.74 7.98 25.15
CA GLU A 92 18.11 7.65 25.57
C GLU A 92 18.96 8.91 25.74
N GLU A 93 18.78 9.93 24.91
CA GLU A 93 19.44 11.23 25.07
C GLU A 93 19.15 11.85 26.45
N ILE A 94 17.87 11.94 26.83
CA ILE A 94 17.47 12.48 28.14
C ILE A 94 17.99 11.61 29.29
N TYR A 95 17.92 10.29 29.13
CA TYR A 95 18.41 9.34 30.13
C TYR A 95 19.91 9.51 30.40
N LEU A 96 20.73 9.60 29.34
CA LEU A 96 22.18 9.75 29.45
C LEU A 96 22.56 11.08 30.13
N ASP A 97 21.89 12.18 29.78
CA ASP A 97 22.12 13.47 30.41
C ASP A 97 21.75 13.48 31.90
N LEU A 98 20.66 12.80 32.27
CA LEU A 98 20.29 12.62 33.68
C LEU A 98 21.31 11.77 34.43
N LEU A 99 21.93 10.77 33.79
CA LEU A 99 23.03 10.02 34.41
C LEU A 99 24.26 10.91 34.66
N GLU A 100 24.59 11.85 33.77
CA GLU A 100 25.66 12.83 34.01
C GLU A 100 25.30 13.78 35.15
N LEU A 101 24.06 14.29 35.18
CA LEU A 101 23.57 15.14 36.27
C LEU A 101 23.69 14.47 37.63
N LYS A 102 23.28 13.20 37.69
CA LYS A 102 23.30 12.37 38.91
C LYS A 102 24.68 12.21 39.52
N LYS A 103 25.75 12.21 38.71
CA LYS A 103 27.13 12.13 39.21
C LYS A 103 27.51 13.33 40.08
N VAL A 104 26.85 14.47 39.90
CA VAL A 104 27.20 15.75 40.54
C VAL A 104 26.16 16.18 41.57
N LYS A 105 24.88 15.91 41.32
CA LYS A 105 23.75 16.38 42.16
C LYS A 105 22.78 15.21 42.43
N PRO A 106 22.24 15.06 43.65
CA PRO A 106 21.25 14.01 43.91
C PRO A 106 20.01 14.16 43.02
N VAL A 107 19.53 13.05 42.48
CA VAL A 107 18.37 13.00 41.58
C VAL A 107 17.33 11.99 42.10
N THR A 108 16.13 12.47 42.41
CA THR A 108 14.99 11.62 42.81
C THR A 108 13.85 11.74 41.79
N ALA A 109 13.20 10.64 41.42
CA ALA A 109 12.03 10.64 40.56
C ALA A 109 10.71 10.65 41.35
N SER A 110 9.70 11.34 40.83
CA SER A 110 8.31 11.27 41.29
C SER A 110 7.39 10.96 40.12
N VAL A 111 6.72 9.81 40.18
CA VAL A 111 6.00 9.26 39.04
C VAL A 111 4.49 9.38 39.24
N THR A 112 3.81 9.93 38.22
CA THR A 112 2.37 9.75 38.01
C THR A 112 2.13 8.62 37.01
N MET A 113 2.83 8.66 35.87
CA MET A 113 2.89 7.64 34.84
C MET A 113 4.32 7.59 34.31
N ALA A 114 4.96 6.43 34.31
CA ALA A 114 6.28 6.23 33.71
C ALA A 114 6.28 4.91 32.98
N LEU A 115 5.81 4.90 31.74
CA LEU A 115 5.73 3.70 30.89
C LEU A 115 6.76 3.78 29.78
N SER A 116 7.30 2.63 29.37
CA SER A 116 8.26 2.52 28.26
C SER A 116 9.39 3.55 28.44
N GLY A 117 9.62 4.44 27.47
CA GLY A 117 10.63 5.48 27.58
C GLY A 117 10.50 6.40 28.81
N GLY A 118 9.29 6.63 29.32
CA GLY A 118 9.09 7.35 30.58
C GLY A 118 9.68 6.60 31.78
N TYR A 119 9.56 5.27 31.79
CA TYR A 119 10.22 4.44 32.82
C TYR A 119 11.73 4.40 32.61
N TYR A 120 12.19 4.33 31.37
CA TYR A 120 13.62 4.42 31.02
C TYR A 120 14.24 5.67 31.63
N ILE A 121 13.60 6.83 31.48
CA ILE A 121 14.09 8.07 32.09
C ILE A 121 14.02 8.02 33.62
N ALA A 122 12.92 7.51 34.19
CA ALA A 122 12.76 7.43 35.64
C ALA A 122 13.85 6.58 36.33
N VAL A 123 14.35 5.52 35.67
CA VAL A 123 15.41 4.66 36.23
C VAL A 123 16.80 5.31 36.25
N ALA A 124 16.99 6.48 35.63
CA ALA A 124 18.20 7.27 35.83
C ALA A 124 18.33 7.76 37.29
N ALA A 125 17.22 8.04 37.97
CA ALA A 125 17.23 8.58 39.34
C ALA A 125 17.77 7.57 40.38
N ASP A 126 18.27 8.07 41.51
CA ASP A 126 18.70 7.25 42.65
C ASP A 126 17.52 6.55 43.33
N TYR A 127 16.42 7.29 43.47
CA TYR A 127 15.22 6.89 44.17
C TYR A 127 13.97 7.27 43.39
N ILE A 128 12.98 6.40 43.34
CA ILE A 128 11.74 6.57 42.59
C ILE A 128 10.56 6.48 43.56
N TYR A 129 9.76 7.53 43.61
CA TYR A 129 8.45 7.54 44.27
C TYR A 129 7.33 7.37 43.25
N ALA A 130 6.31 6.58 43.58
CA ALA A 130 5.07 6.50 42.80
C ALA A 130 3.84 6.54 43.71
N THR A 131 2.68 6.96 43.21
CA THR A 131 1.43 6.80 43.95
C THR A 131 0.91 5.36 43.82
N PRO A 132 0.03 4.85 44.70
CA PRO A 132 -0.41 3.44 44.65
C PRO A 132 -1.00 3.02 43.30
N THR A 133 -1.68 3.94 42.61
CA THR A 133 -2.36 3.73 41.33
C THR A 133 -1.59 4.30 40.13
N SER A 134 -0.38 4.81 40.33
CA SER A 134 0.51 5.15 39.23
C SER A 134 0.81 3.92 38.39
N VAL A 135 1.06 4.10 37.10
CA VAL A 135 1.42 2.99 36.21
C VAL A 135 2.87 3.13 35.79
N VAL A 136 3.63 2.04 35.95
CA VAL A 136 5.07 1.99 35.67
C VAL A 136 5.46 0.71 34.92
N GLY A 137 6.68 0.70 34.37
CA GLY A 137 7.20 -0.44 33.63
C GLY A 137 6.91 -0.29 32.14
N ASN A 138 6.23 -1.27 31.54
CA ASN A 138 6.16 -1.44 30.08
C ASN A 138 7.57 -1.46 29.45
N VAL A 139 8.47 -2.25 30.05
CA VAL A 139 9.86 -2.43 29.60
C VAL A 139 9.83 -3.26 28.31
N GLY A 140 9.76 -2.57 27.18
CA GLY A 140 9.55 -3.16 25.88
C GLY A 140 9.82 -2.15 24.77
N VAL A 141 10.06 -2.68 23.57
CA VAL A 141 10.27 -1.89 22.36
C VAL A 141 9.36 -2.45 21.27
N ILE A 142 8.72 -1.56 20.52
CA ILE A 142 7.99 -1.88 19.31
C ILE A 142 8.69 -1.21 18.12
N GLY A 143 8.66 -1.85 16.97
CA GLY A 143 9.24 -1.32 15.75
C GLY A 143 8.49 -1.80 14.52
N VAL A 144 8.47 -0.98 13.48
CA VAL A 144 7.86 -1.32 12.19
C VAL A 144 8.94 -1.92 11.31
N ALA A 145 8.77 -3.19 10.93
CA ALA A 145 9.73 -3.86 10.05
C ALA A 145 9.77 -3.20 8.66
N PRO A 146 10.93 -3.17 8.00
CA PRO A 146 11.04 -2.58 6.67
C PRO A 146 10.11 -3.27 5.66
N PRO A 147 9.49 -2.50 4.74
CA PRO A 147 8.65 -3.07 3.70
C PRO A 147 9.50 -3.85 2.69
N MET A 148 8.85 -4.69 1.86
CA MET A 148 9.50 -5.22 0.67
C MET A 148 9.68 -4.07 -0.32
N LEU A 149 10.91 -3.84 -0.79
CA LEU A 149 11.16 -2.82 -1.78
C LEU A 149 10.61 -3.26 -3.14
N ILE A 150 9.71 -2.45 -3.68
CA ILE A 150 9.28 -2.51 -5.08
C ILE A 150 10.37 -1.84 -5.92
N PRO A 151 11.03 -2.56 -6.84
CA PRO A 151 12.11 -1.98 -7.60
C PRO A 151 11.57 -1.14 -8.78
N SER A 152 12.44 -0.32 -9.35
CA SER A 152 12.12 0.52 -10.51
C SER A 152 13.37 0.65 -11.40
N GLU A 153 13.14 0.83 -12.70
CA GLU A 153 14.18 1.25 -13.66
C GLU A 153 14.43 2.77 -13.63
N PHE A 154 13.50 3.55 -13.05
CA PHE A 154 13.62 5.01 -12.97
C PHE A 154 14.31 5.47 -11.69
N TYR A 155 14.00 4.82 -10.56
CA TYR A 155 14.60 5.12 -9.26
C TYR A 155 15.72 4.12 -8.98
N LEU A 156 16.95 4.61 -8.92
CA LEU A 156 18.14 3.81 -8.70
C LEU A 156 18.72 4.06 -7.30
N GLU A 157 18.69 3.01 -6.47
CA GLU A 157 19.23 2.99 -5.12
C GLU A 157 20.69 2.54 -5.12
N SER A 158 21.58 3.29 -4.47
CA SER A 158 23.00 2.92 -4.36
C SER A 158 23.30 1.58 -3.65
N GLY A 159 22.30 0.89 -3.10
CA GLY A 159 22.45 -0.41 -2.46
C GLY A 159 21.11 -0.99 -1.97
N PRO A 160 21.05 -2.30 -1.66
CA PRO A 160 19.80 -3.04 -1.40
C PRO A 160 18.99 -2.51 -0.21
N TYR A 161 19.67 -1.93 0.78
CA TYR A 161 19.04 -1.41 2.01
C TYR A 161 18.96 0.11 2.06
N LYS A 162 19.29 0.83 0.97
CA LYS A 162 19.36 2.30 0.99
C LYS A 162 18.02 2.96 1.31
N VAL A 163 16.93 2.43 0.75
CA VAL A 163 15.56 2.94 0.96
C VAL A 163 14.93 2.34 2.21
N THR A 164 15.16 1.05 2.46
CA THR A 164 14.56 0.35 3.61
C THR A 164 15.25 0.65 4.94
N GLY A 165 16.50 1.14 4.91
CA GLY A 165 17.34 1.45 6.06
C GLY A 165 17.89 0.21 6.79
N PHE A 166 17.14 -0.88 6.80
CA PHE A 166 17.49 -2.14 7.45
C PHE A 166 17.19 -3.34 6.55
N SER A 167 17.90 -4.43 6.83
CA SER A 167 17.52 -5.77 6.39
C SER A 167 16.22 -6.19 7.09
N LYS A 168 15.28 -6.72 6.31
CA LYS A 168 14.03 -7.26 6.85
C LYS A 168 14.28 -8.52 7.68
N LEU A 169 15.22 -9.35 7.22
CA LEU A 169 15.60 -10.58 7.93
C LEU A 169 16.22 -10.27 9.30
N LEU A 170 17.07 -9.25 9.36
CA LEU A 170 17.83 -8.89 10.56
C LEU A 170 17.10 -7.93 11.51
N PHE A 171 15.99 -7.33 11.09
CA PHE A 171 15.28 -6.30 11.86
C PHE A 171 14.87 -6.76 13.27
N SER A 172 14.50 -8.03 13.43
CA SER A 172 14.17 -8.59 14.77
C SER A 172 15.36 -8.54 15.74
N PHE A 173 16.59 -8.69 15.24
CA PHE A 173 17.81 -8.52 16.05
C PHE A 173 18.08 -7.05 16.36
N ASN A 174 17.76 -6.11 15.45
CA ASN A 174 17.81 -4.67 15.75
C ASN A 174 16.86 -4.33 16.91
N LEU A 175 15.61 -4.84 16.86
CA LEU A 175 14.63 -4.65 17.93
C LEU A 175 15.09 -5.27 19.24
N THR A 176 15.67 -6.47 19.17
CA THR A 176 16.25 -7.16 20.34
C THR A 176 17.36 -6.32 20.97
N ARG A 177 18.26 -5.73 20.18
CA ARG A 177 19.33 -4.86 20.71
C ARG A 177 18.79 -3.65 21.46
N ALA A 178 17.76 -2.98 20.92
CA ALA A 178 17.12 -1.86 21.61
C ALA A 178 16.46 -2.31 22.93
N LEU A 179 15.81 -3.49 22.93
CA LEU A 179 15.24 -4.07 24.15
C LEU A 179 16.32 -4.40 25.19
N GLU A 180 17.45 -4.97 24.79
CA GLU A 180 18.57 -5.26 25.71
C GLU A 180 19.15 -3.98 26.32
N SER A 181 19.29 -2.89 25.56
CA SER A 181 19.70 -1.59 26.11
C SER A 181 18.77 -1.12 27.22
N PHE A 182 17.45 -1.17 26.98
CA PHE A 182 16.46 -0.75 27.98
C PHE A 182 16.47 -1.68 29.21
N VAL A 183 16.49 -3.00 29.01
CA VAL A 183 16.56 -3.95 30.13
C VAL A 183 17.84 -3.73 30.95
N SER A 184 18.98 -3.51 30.28
CA SER A 184 20.25 -3.20 30.94
C SER A 184 20.17 -1.90 31.76
N ALA A 185 19.51 -0.86 31.24
CA ALA A 185 19.30 0.39 31.98
C ALA A 185 18.45 0.18 33.24
N VAL A 186 17.42 -0.66 33.17
CA VAL A 186 16.58 -1.01 34.34
C VAL A 186 17.36 -1.87 35.34
N GLU A 187 18.02 -2.93 34.88
CA GLU A 187 18.82 -3.81 35.76
C GLU A 187 19.94 -3.02 36.46
N THR A 188 20.63 -2.15 35.73
CA THR A 188 21.69 -1.29 36.29
C THR A 188 21.13 -0.24 37.25
N GLY A 189 20.06 0.47 36.86
CA GLY A 189 19.47 1.54 37.67
C GLY A 189 18.81 1.02 38.95
N ARG A 190 18.16 -0.15 38.89
CA ARG A 190 17.48 -0.74 40.05
C ARG A 190 18.42 -1.60 40.91
N GLY A 191 19.40 -2.28 40.31
CA GLY A 191 20.38 -3.13 41.01
C GLY A 191 19.71 -4.23 41.83
N ASP A 192 20.25 -4.52 43.01
CA ASP A 192 19.75 -5.57 43.93
C ASP A 192 18.29 -5.37 44.39
N ARG A 193 17.73 -4.17 44.21
CA ARG A 193 16.33 -3.87 44.53
C ARG A 193 15.37 -4.60 43.59
N LEU A 194 15.77 -4.80 42.33
CA LEU A 194 14.94 -5.40 41.30
C LEU A 194 14.72 -6.89 41.60
N LYS A 195 13.46 -7.30 41.74
CA LYS A 195 13.09 -8.70 41.99
C LYS A 195 12.66 -9.45 40.74
N LEU A 196 12.32 -8.73 39.68
CA LEU A 196 11.96 -9.32 38.39
C LEU A 196 13.22 -9.83 37.69
N SER A 197 13.13 -11.01 37.12
CA SER A 197 14.17 -11.50 36.21
C SER A 197 14.17 -10.73 34.89
N SER A 198 15.30 -10.74 34.19
CA SER A 198 15.43 -10.19 32.82
C SER A 198 14.31 -10.68 31.89
N ARG A 199 13.94 -11.96 32.00
CA ARG A 199 12.86 -12.58 31.22
C ARG A 199 11.49 -11.99 31.54
N GLU A 200 11.24 -11.62 32.79
CA GLU A 200 9.97 -11.02 33.21
C GLU A 200 9.87 -9.57 32.80
N LEU A 201 10.96 -8.81 32.90
CA LEU A 201 11.02 -7.44 32.36
C LEU A 201 10.68 -7.40 30.87
N LYS A 202 11.29 -8.29 30.07
CA LYS A 202 11.09 -8.38 28.62
C LYS A 202 9.67 -8.70 28.17
N LYS A 203 8.75 -9.02 29.09
CA LYS A 203 7.32 -9.21 28.78
C LYS A 203 6.59 -7.89 28.50
N GLY A 204 7.17 -6.74 28.82
CA GLY A 204 6.53 -5.44 28.58
C GLY A 204 5.27 -5.22 29.42
N LEU A 205 5.20 -5.76 30.63
CA LEU A 205 4.02 -5.60 31.51
C LEU A 205 3.99 -4.22 32.17
N ILE A 206 2.77 -3.72 32.37
CA ILE A 206 2.48 -2.53 33.18
C ILE A 206 2.18 -2.98 34.60
N TYR A 207 2.73 -2.25 35.57
CA TYR A 207 2.54 -2.52 37.00
C TYR A 207 1.96 -1.28 37.70
N PHE A 208 1.06 -1.50 38.65
CA PHE A 208 0.61 -0.41 39.52
C PHE A 208 1.70 -0.03 40.53
N GLY A 209 1.74 1.22 40.98
CA GLY A 209 2.80 1.73 41.84
C GLY A 209 2.96 0.95 43.15
N ALA A 210 1.86 0.47 43.75
CA ALA A 210 1.93 -0.39 44.93
C ALA A 210 2.63 -1.73 44.64
N GLU A 211 2.29 -2.39 43.54
CA GLU A 211 2.91 -3.63 43.07
C GLU A 211 4.38 -3.41 42.63
N ALA A 212 4.66 -2.28 41.98
CA ALA A 212 5.98 -1.93 41.51
C ALA A 212 6.99 -1.76 42.65
N VAL A 213 6.56 -1.34 43.84
CA VAL A 213 7.39 -1.32 45.05
C VAL A 213 7.70 -2.75 45.51
N GLU A 214 6.71 -3.64 45.50
CA GLU A 214 6.93 -5.05 45.86
C GLU A 214 7.92 -5.73 44.91
N LEU A 215 7.89 -5.38 43.62
CA LEU A 215 8.75 -5.91 42.56
C LEU A 215 10.11 -5.21 42.44
N GLY A 216 10.30 -4.09 43.14
CA GLY A 216 11.54 -3.31 43.11
C GLY A 216 11.72 -2.41 41.89
N LEU A 217 10.67 -2.22 41.09
CA LEU A 217 10.64 -1.27 39.98
C LEU A 217 10.55 0.19 40.46
N VAL A 218 9.98 0.40 41.64
CA VAL A 218 9.89 1.68 42.35
C VAL A 218 10.39 1.45 43.77
N ASP A 219 10.90 2.49 44.43
CA ASP A 219 11.45 2.35 45.78
C ASP A 219 10.37 2.44 46.86
N GLU A 220 9.44 3.39 46.71
CA GLU A 220 8.43 3.62 47.74
C GLU A 220 7.18 4.34 47.21
N VAL A 221 6.06 4.13 47.91
CA VAL A 221 4.86 4.93 47.70
C VAL A 221 5.09 6.36 48.22
N GLY A 222 4.83 7.36 47.38
CA GLY A 222 5.03 8.77 47.73
C GLY A 222 4.54 9.76 46.69
N SER A 223 4.39 11.01 47.13
CA SER A 223 4.06 12.15 46.28
C SER A 223 5.30 12.97 45.92
N LEU A 224 5.12 13.98 45.06
CA LEU A 224 6.16 14.95 44.72
C LEU A 224 6.79 15.60 45.96
N GLN A 225 6.00 15.91 46.98
CA GLN A 225 6.50 16.52 48.22
C GLN A 225 7.48 15.60 48.95
N LYS A 226 7.26 14.28 48.90
CA LYS A 226 8.16 13.29 49.49
C LYS A 226 9.46 13.18 48.71
N ALA A 227 9.37 13.21 47.37
CA ALA A 227 10.54 13.24 46.49
C ALA A 227 11.41 14.50 46.73
N VAL A 228 10.79 15.68 46.82
CA VAL A 228 11.48 16.95 47.13
C VAL A 228 12.16 16.89 48.48
N LYS A 229 11.47 16.39 49.50
CA LYS A 229 12.04 16.25 50.85
C LYS A 229 13.24 15.30 50.85
N ARG A 230 13.11 14.14 50.21
CA ARG A 230 14.18 13.12 50.11
C ARG A 230 15.43 13.69 49.46
N VAL A 231 15.30 14.32 48.31
CA VAL A 231 16.46 14.82 47.56
C VAL A 231 17.12 16.01 48.27
N ALA A 232 16.34 16.83 48.99
CA ALA A 232 16.86 17.90 49.83
C ALA A 232 17.69 17.35 51.00
N GLU A 233 17.20 16.29 51.65
CA GLU A 233 17.94 15.58 52.71
C GLU A 233 19.24 14.96 52.19
N GLU A 234 19.23 14.35 51.00
CA GLU A 234 20.43 13.81 50.33
C GLU A 234 21.46 14.90 50.01
N ALA A 235 21.00 16.09 49.63
CA ALA A 235 21.86 17.25 49.40
C ALA A 235 22.24 18.01 50.70
N GLY A 236 21.82 17.53 51.88
CA GLY A 236 22.13 18.17 53.17
C GLY A 236 21.46 19.52 53.39
N LEU A 237 20.31 19.78 52.77
CA LEU A 237 19.60 21.05 52.81
C LEU A 237 18.56 21.10 53.92
N VAL A 238 18.63 22.11 54.79
CA VAL A 238 17.64 22.37 55.85
C VAL A 238 16.64 23.44 55.44
N GLU A 239 17.12 24.51 54.80
CA GLU A 239 16.29 25.54 54.18
C GLU A 239 16.58 25.58 52.68
N TYR A 240 15.55 25.48 51.86
CA TYR A 240 15.65 25.50 50.41
C TYR A 240 14.37 26.06 49.79
N GLU A 241 14.48 26.46 48.53
CA GLU A 241 13.32 26.82 47.71
C GLU A 241 13.15 25.80 46.58
N VAL A 242 11.90 25.51 46.23
CA VAL A 242 11.58 24.59 45.13
C VAL A 242 11.30 25.42 43.88
N VAL A 243 12.04 25.15 42.81
CA VAL A 243 11.84 25.81 41.52
C VAL A 243 11.38 24.81 40.48
N ASP A 244 10.29 25.14 39.80
CA ASP A 244 9.81 24.40 38.63
C ASP A 244 10.60 24.89 37.41
N LEU A 245 11.52 24.07 36.91
CA LEU A 245 12.37 24.44 35.80
C LEU A 245 11.60 24.55 34.50
N ASN A 246 10.52 23.78 34.31
CA ASN A 246 9.70 23.93 33.11
C ASN A 246 9.19 25.35 32.97
N LYS A 247 8.72 25.95 34.06
CA LYS A 247 8.24 27.35 34.07
C LYS A 247 9.35 28.38 34.08
N ALA A 248 10.45 28.10 34.77
CA ALA A 248 11.58 29.03 34.84
C ALA A 248 12.30 29.13 33.50
N VAL A 249 12.53 27.99 32.84
CA VAL A 249 13.13 27.85 31.52
C VAL A 249 12.13 28.25 30.44
N GLU A 250 10.84 27.95 30.54
CA GLU A 250 9.82 28.55 29.66
C GLU A 250 9.86 30.08 29.75
N ARG A 251 10.04 30.67 30.94
CA ARG A 251 10.16 32.12 31.08
C ARG A 251 11.48 32.69 30.54
N GLU A 252 12.62 32.01 30.67
CA GLU A 252 13.91 32.49 30.14
C GLU A 252 14.08 32.20 28.64
N LEU A 253 13.67 31.00 28.19
CA LEU A 253 13.64 30.62 26.79
C LEU A 253 12.47 31.25 26.03
N SER A 254 11.34 31.64 26.63
CA SER A 254 10.33 32.44 25.90
C SER A 254 10.86 33.80 25.45
N TYR A 255 11.80 34.40 26.18
CA TYR A 255 12.50 35.60 25.70
C TYR A 255 13.45 35.32 24.52
N LEU A 256 13.95 34.10 24.37
CA LEU A 256 14.82 33.67 23.25
C LEU A 256 14.00 33.10 22.07
N TRP A 257 12.91 32.38 22.34
CA TRP A 257 12.03 31.69 21.40
C TRP A 257 10.98 32.63 20.80
N SER A 258 10.57 33.69 21.53
CA SER A 258 9.77 34.80 20.97
C SER A 258 10.52 35.57 19.87
N TYR A 259 11.84 35.36 19.73
CA TYR A 259 12.64 35.93 18.65
C TYR A 259 12.82 34.99 17.45
N HIS A 260 12.42 33.71 17.55
CA HIS A 260 12.66 32.70 16.50
C HIS A 260 11.39 31.99 15.99
N ASN A 261 10.26 32.05 16.70
CA ASN A 261 9.08 31.26 16.35
C ASN A 261 7.77 32.08 16.36
N GLN A 262 7.76 33.22 15.67
CA GLN A 262 6.50 33.64 15.07
C GLN A 262 6.24 32.73 13.87
N THR A 263 5.24 31.87 13.97
CA THR A 263 4.61 31.28 12.78
C THR A 263 4.05 32.42 11.96
N LEU A 264 4.80 32.82 10.93
CA LEU A 264 4.39 33.85 10.00
C LEU A 264 3.26 33.30 9.14
N ASP A 265 2.08 33.91 9.24
CA ASP A 265 1.10 33.81 8.17
C ASP A 265 1.80 34.34 6.90
N TRP A 266 1.85 33.51 5.85
CA TRP A 266 2.52 33.85 4.60
C TRP A 266 2.00 35.16 4.00
N ARG A 267 0.78 35.57 4.36
CA ARG A 267 0.16 36.84 3.95
C ARG A 267 0.82 38.07 4.59
N ASN A 268 1.60 37.90 5.64
CA ASN A 268 2.30 38.96 6.38
C ASN A 268 3.83 38.94 6.19
N LEU A 269 4.36 38.15 5.25
CA LEU A 269 5.79 38.14 4.92
C LEU A 269 6.20 39.44 4.20
N THR A 270 6.84 40.36 4.92
CA THR A 270 7.46 41.56 4.34
C THR A 270 8.99 41.46 4.36
N LEU A 271 9.66 42.23 3.51
CA LEU A 271 11.13 42.33 3.46
C LEU A 271 11.73 42.78 4.81
N GLU A 272 10.99 43.61 5.55
CA GLU A 272 11.39 44.09 6.88
C GLU A 272 11.36 42.96 7.93
N VAL A 273 10.33 42.12 7.87
CA VAL A 273 10.22 40.90 8.71
C VAL A 273 11.33 39.90 8.36
N LEU A 274 11.59 39.66 7.07
CA LEU A 274 12.66 38.76 6.62
C LEU A 274 14.04 39.23 7.09
N ASN A 275 14.33 40.54 6.98
CA ASN A 275 15.60 41.12 7.43
C ASN A 275 15.76 41.10 8.97
N GLN A 276 14.67 41.02 9.74
CA GLN A 276 14.73 40.84 11.19
C GLN A 276 15.03 39.38 11.57
N ILE A 277 14.55 38.41 10.78
CA ILE A 277 14.76 36.97 11.03
C ILE A 277 16.16 36.51 10.59
N GLN A 278 16.66 36.96 9.43
CA GLN A 278 18.08 36.89 9.08
C GLN A 278 18.57 38.24 8.55
N PRO A 279 19.37 38.97 9.33
CA PRO A 279 19.96 40.23 8.87
C PRO A 279 21.02 39.99 7.78
N PRO A 280 21.21 40.93 6.83
CA PRO A 280 22.16 40.78 5.74
C PRO A 280 23.63 40.60 6.19
N PRO A 281 24.46 39.89 5.39
CA PRO A 281 24.12 39.34 4.07
C PRO A 281 23.35 38.02 4.17
N ALA A 282 22.14 38.00 3.61
CA ALA A 282 21.24 36.86 3.57
C ALA A 282 20.69 36.70 2.14
N LEU A 283 20.48 35.45 1.71
CA LEU A 283 19.94 35.11 0.40
C LEU A 283 18.58 34.44 0.57
N TRP A 284 17.55 35.04 0.00
CA TRP A 284 16.17 34.55 0.07
C TRP A 284 15.74 34.02 -1.29
N TYR A 285 15.16 32.82 -1.35
CA TYR A 285 14.53 32.30 -2.57
C TYR A 285 13.04 32.06 -2.32
N ILE A 286 12.20 32.59 -3.20
CA ILE A 286 10.76 32.30 -3.22
C ILE A 286 10.56 31.19 -4.24
N TYR A 287 10.20 29.99 -3.77
CA TYR A 287 9.83 28.88 -4.66
C TYR A 287 8.35 28.97 -5.02
N LEU A 288 8.08 29.36 -6.25
CA LEU A 288 6.75 29.26 -6.85
C LEU A 288 6.79 28.00 -7.73
N PRO A 289 6.16 26.88 -7.31
CA PRO A 289 6.12 25.69 -8.15
C PRO A 289 5.47 26.05 -9.49
N PRO A 290 6.03 25.61 -10.64
CA PRO A 290 5.42 25.83 -11.94
C PRO A 290 3.98 25.30 -11.94
N LYS A 291 3.03 26.00 -12.57
CA LYS A 291 1.67 25.45 -12.77
C LYS A 291 1.67 24.08 -13.48
N SER A 292 2.75 23.75 -14.19
CA SER A 292 2.99 22.43 -14.78
C SER A 292 3.25 21.31 -13.76
N PHE A 293 3.60 21.62 -12.51
CA PHE A 293 3.77 20.63 -11.44
C PHE A 293 2.46 20.32 -10.68
N ALA A 294 1.41 21.13 -10.88
CA ALA A 294 0.05 20.85 -10.40
C ALA A 294 -0.82 20.14 -11.47
N GLN A 295 -0.29 19.96 -12.69
CA GLN A 295 -0.88 19.16 -13.77
C GLN A 295 -0.24 17.77 -13.88
N GLY A 296 0.21 17.21 -12.75
CA GLY A 296 0.80 15.89 -12.67
C GLY A 296 0.39 15.15 -11.41
N ILE A 297 -0.89 15.22 -11.04
CA ILE A 297 -1.75 14.20 -10.36
C ILE A 297 -3.19 14.74 -10.54
N SER A 298 -3.58 14.96 -11.80
CA SER A 298 -4.98 14.99 -12.19
C SER A 298 -5.03 14.07 -13.38
N SER A 299 -5.67 12.94 -13.19
CA SER A 299 -6.06 12.00 -14.22
C SER A 299 -6.49 12.76 -15.48
N THR A 300 -5.60 12.81 -16.46
CA THR A 300 -5.98 13.00 -17.86
C THR A 300 -6.71 11.73 -18.30
N GLU A 301 -7.88 11.49 -17.70
CA GLU A 301 -8.95 10.74 -18.33
C GLU A 301 -9.57 11.66 -19.36
N THR A 302 -8.92 11.81 -20.50
CA THR A 302 -9.63 12.19 -21.73
C THR A 302 -8.77 11.87 -22.94
N TRP A 303 -9.36 11.06 -23.83
CA TRP A 303 -8.95 10.74 -25.21
C TRP A 303 -7.91 9.63 -25.39
N VAL A 304 -8.35 8.37 -25.23
CA VAL A 304 -8.16 7.34 -26.28
C VAL A 304 -9.43 6.48 -26.36
N GLU A 305 -10.45 7.00 -27.04
CA GLU A 305 -11.40 6.13 -27.73
C GLU A 305 -10.65 5.46 -28.89
N ASN A 306 -10.75 4.13 -29.00
CA ASN A 306 -10.43 3.35 -30.21
C ASN A 306 -9.05 3.61 -30.86
N MET A 307 -7.94 3.31 -30.14
CA MET A 307 -6.69 3.02 -30.85
C MET A 307 -6.71 1.59 -31.39
N THR A 308 -6.82 1.58 -32.72
CA THR A 308 -6.60 0.51 -33.69
C THR A 308 -5.62 -0.59 -33.28
N VAL A 309 -5.95 -1.83 -33.69
CA VAL A 309 -5.01 -2.95 -33.80
C VAL A 309 -3.74 -2.49 -34.51
N GLU A 310 -2.63 -2.34 -33.77
CA GLU A 310 -1.32 -2.11 -34.37
C GLU A 310 -0.84 -3.44 -34.96
N VAL A 311 -1.03 -3.59 -36.27
CA VAL A 311 -0.51 -4.71 -37.07
C VAL A 311 0.82 -4.28 -37.66
N PHE A 312 1.90 -4.96 -37.30
CA PHE A 312 3.22 -4.71 -37.86
C PHE A 312 3.61 -5.81 -38.85
N GLY A 313 3.71 -5.44 -40.13
CA GLY A 313 4.10 -6.33 -41.24
C GLY A 313 2.98 -6.62 -42.25
N GLY A 314 3.36 -6.97 -43.48
CA GLY A 314 2.43 -7.44 -44.51
C GLY A 314 1.99 -8.89 -44.27
N GLY A 315 0.80 -9.27 -44.74
CA GLY A 315 0.25 -10.61 -44.53
C GLY A 315 1.15 -11.71 -45.13
N GLY A 316 1.82 -12.49 -44.29
CA GLY A 316 2.52 -13.72 -44.68
C GLY A 316 3.32 -14.37 -43.56
N GLY A 317 3.64 -15.67 -43.76
CA GLY A 317 4.63 -16.49 -43.04
C GLY A 317 4.21 -17.09 -41.69
N GLY A 318 3.81 -16.24 -40.74
CA GLY A 318 3.47 -16.64 -39.37
C GLY A 318 2.93 -15.46 -38.56
N LEU A 319 2.20 -15.74 -37.49
CA LEU A 319 1.54 -14.73 -36.65
C LEU A 319 2.01 -14.86 -35.19
N VAL A 320 2.41 -13.75 -34.59
CA VAL A 320 2.70 -13.61 -33.16
C VAL A 320 1.64 -12.70 -32.56
N LEU A 321 0.98 -13.18 -31.51
CA LEU A 321 0.02 -12.38 -30.74
C LEU A 321 0.68 -11.94 -29.45
N VAL A 322 0.56 -10.65 -29.13
CA VAL A 322 0.92 -10.10 -27.83
C VAL A 322 -0.36 -9.80 -27.07
N ASP A 323 -0.52 -10.42 -25.91
CA ASP A 323 -1.69 -10.21 -25.07
C ASP A 323 -1.66 -8.82 -24.42
N LYS A 324 -2.74 -8.06 -24.60
CA LYS A 324 -3.07 -6.83 -23.86
C LYS A 324 -4.42 -6.93 -23.13
N SER A 325 -5.11 -8.06 -23.26
CA SER A 325 -6.46 -8.26 -22.71
C SER A 325 -6.50 -8.44 -21.19
N HIS A 326 -5.36 -8.77 -20.58
CA HIS A 326 -5.20 -8.95 -19.13
C HIS A 326 -4.50 -7.77 -18.44
N GLY A 327 -4.78 -6.55 -18.92
CA GLY A 327 -4.24 -5.30 -18.35
C GLY A 327 -2.73 -5.14 -18.50
N ASN A 328 -2.11 -5.94 -19.37
CA ASN A 328 -0.71 -5.79 -19.74
C ASN A 328 -0.52 -4.43 -20.45
N GLU A 329 0.21 -3.48 -19.87
CA GLU A 329 0.46 -2.17 -20.48
C GLU A 329 1.64 -2.15 -21.47
N VAL A 330 2.17 -3.33 -21.85
CA VAL A 330 3.33 -3.42 -22.74
C VAL A 330 3.02 -2.80 -24.11
N SER A 331 3.98 -2.03 -24.62
CA SER A 331 3.87 -1.30 -25.89
C SER A 331 4.76 -1.92 -26.98
N ALA A 332 4.50 -1.57 -28.24
CA ALA A 332 5.36 -1.98 -29.36
C ALA A 332 6.81 -1.53 -29.19
N TRP A 333 7.05 -0.41 -28.49
CA TRP A 333 8.39 0.11 -28.20
C TRP A 333 9.25 -0.84 -27.38
N GLU A 334 8.64 -1.59 -26.45
CA GLU A 334 9.35 -2.56 -25.61
C GLU A 334 9.90 -3.73 -26.44
N PHE A 335 9.24 -4.05 -27.55
CA PHE A 335 9.60 -5.16 -28.44
C PHE A 335 10.12 -4.71 -29.80
N ASP A 336 10.49 -3.43 -29.98
CA ASP A 336 10.85 -2.88 -31.30
C ASP A 336 11.89 -3.72 -32.05
N VAL A 337 12.96 -4.11 -31.34
CA VAL A 337 14.03 -4.96 -31.88
C VAL A 337 13.51 -6.35 -32.25
N LEU A 338 12.72 -6.97 -31.37
CA LEU A 338 12.12 -8.29 -31.63
C LEU A 338 11.18 -8.24 -32.85
N ILE A 339 10.32 -7.22 -32.93
CA ILE A 339 9.39 -6.98 -34.03
C ILE A 339 10.18 -6.78 -35.33
N GLY A 340 11.24 -5.97 -35.31
CA GLY A 340 12.12 -5.74 -36.46
C GLY A 340 12.78 -7.02 -36.98
N GLU A 341 13.27 -7.89 -36.10
CA GLU A 341 13.88 -9.17 -36.49
C GLU A 341 12.85 -10.19 -36.99
N LEU A 342 11.64 -10.21 -36.41
CA LEU A 342 10.53 -11.05 -36.90
C LEU A 342 10.05 -10.59 -38.29
N ALA A 343 9.96 -9.28 -38.52
CA ALA A 343 9.55 -8.72 -39.80
C ALA A 343 10.52 -9.09 -40.94
N LYS A 344 11.83 -9.17 -40.67
CA LYS A 344 12.84 -9.67 -41.64
C LYS A 344 12.57 -11.12 -42.07
N ARG A 345 11.85 -11.90 -41.28
CA ARG A 345 11.44 -13.28 -41.57
C ARG A 345 10.00 -13.39 -42.08
N ASN A 346 9.37 -12.26 -42.42
CA ASN A 346 7.98 -12.20 -42.85
C ASN A 346 7.04 -12.82 -41.81
N ILE A 347 7.19 -12.42 -40.53
CA ILE A 347 6.31 -12.81 -39.43
C ILE A 347 5.65 -11.53 -38.90
N THR A 348 4.33 -11.56 -38.77
CA THR A 348 3.53 -10.43 -38.30
C THR A 348 3.36 -10.47 -36.79
N VAL A 349 3.53 -9.33 -36.12
CA VAL A 349 3.22 -9.16 -34.69
C VAL A 349 1.96 -8.32 -34.54
N ARG A 350 1.03 -8.76 -33.70
CA ARG A 350 -0.23 -8.08 -33.41
C ARG A 350 -0.48 -8.01 -31.91
N PHE A 351 -0.73 -6.81 -31.41
CA PHE A 351 -1.17 -6.57 -30.04
C PHE A 351 -2.69 -6.66 -29.97
N VAL A 352 -3.22 -7.42 -29.01
CA VAL A 352 -4.66 -7.70 -28.91
C VAL A 352 -5.19 -7.38 -27.52
N SER A 353 -6.08 -6.40 -27.44
CA SER A 353 -6.63 -5.89 -26.17
C SER A 353 -7.91 -6.58 -25.72
N GLY A 354 -8.54 -7.40 -26.56
CA GLY A 354 -9.77 -8.12 -26.24
C GLY A 354 -9.57 -9.63 -26.20
N TRP A 355 -10.03 -10.29 -25.13
CA TRP A 355 -9.85 -11.75 -24.97
C TRP A 355 -10.48 -12.55 -26.12
N ASP A 356 -11.67 -12.18 -26.60
CA ASP A 356 -12.31 -12.92 -27.69
C ASP A 356 -11.50 -12.89 -28.99
N GLU A 357 -10.98 -11.71 -29.33
CA GLU A 357 -10.13 -11.51 -30.49
C GLU A 357 -8.81 -12.27 -30.34
N LEU A 358 -8.24 -12.27 -29.14
CA LEU A 358 -7.03 -13.03 -28.83
C LEU A 358 -7.29 -14.53 -29.00
N SER A 359 -8.36 -15.03 -28.37
CA SER A 359 -8.76 -16.44 -28.39
C SER A 359 -9.08 -16.94 -29.80
N GLU A 360 -9.74 -16.14 -30.64
CA GLU A 360 -9.96 -16.44 -32.05
C GLU A 360 -8.64 -16.42 -32.85
N GLY A 361 -7.76 -15.45 -32.57
CA GLY A 361 -6.45 -15.34 -33.21
C GLY A 361 -5.50 -16.50 -32.92
N LEU A 362 -5.59 -17.11 -31.73
CA LEU A 362 -4.76 -18.25 -31.32
C LEU A 362 -4.86 -19.46 -32.26
N ASP A 363 -5.95 -19.60 -33.02
CA ASP A 363 -6.08 -20.69 -33.99
C ASP A 363 -5.02 -20.64 -35.10
N ASN A 364 -4.63 -19.43 -35.49
CA ASN A 364 -3.69 -19.17 -36.59
C ASN A 364 -2.32 -18.64 -36.13
N ALA A 365 -2.16 -18.37 -34.83
CA ALA A 365 -0.91 -17.88 -34.28
C ALA A 365 0.13 -19.00 -34.12
N SER A 366 1.37 -18.65 -34.39
CA SER A 366 2.57 -19.46 -34.13
C SER A 366 3.08 -19.27 -32.70
N CYS A 367 2.92 -18.05 -32.16
CA CYS A 367 3.39 -17.69 -30.84
C CYS A 367 2.38 -16.78 -30.13
N LEU A 368 2.23 -16.98 -28.82
CA LEU A 368 1.60 -16.05 -27.89
C LEU A 368 2.66 -15.48 -26.95
N ILE A 369 2.72 -14.16 -26.82
CA ILE A 369 3.55 -13.46 -25.81
C ILE A 369 2.62 -12.90 -24.75
N VAL A 370 2.83 -13.29 -23.50
CA VAL A 370 2.17 -12.73 -22.31
C VAL A 370 3.26 -12.07 -21.48
N ALA A 371 3.19 -10.74 -21.35
CA ALA A 371 4.24 -9.95 -20.71
C ALA A 371 3.64 -9.05 -19.64
N CYS A 372 4.01 -9.29 -18.38
CA CYS A 372 3.58 -8.52 -17.21
C CYS A 372 2.05 -8.25 -17.12
N PRO A 373 1.19 -9.29 -17.14
CA PRO A 373 -0.24 -9.11 -16.90
C PRO A 373 -0.51 -8.53 -15.52
N THR A 374 -1.52 -7.65 -15.45
CA THR A 374 -1.99 -7.06 -14.20
C THR A 374 -3.34 -7.64 -13.77
N VAL A 375 -4.00 -8.39 -14.64
CA VAL A 375 -5.28 -9.09 -14.38
C VAL A 375 -5.09 -10.61 -14.46
N PRO A 376 -5.52 -11.38 -13.44
CA PRO A 376 -5.45 -12.83 -13.48
C PRO A 376 -6.22 -13.46 -14.64
N TYR A 377 -5.67 -14.54 -15.19
CA TYR A 377 -6.36 -15.38 -16.18
C TYR A 377 -7.38 -16.29 -15.47
N THR A 378 -8.58 -16.40 -16.03
CA THR A 378 -9.60 -17.36 -15.60
C THR A 378 -9.22 -18.80 -15.99
N VAL A 379 -9.95 -19.78 -15.45
CA VAL A 379 -9.67 -21.20 -15.73
C VAL A 379 -9.89 -21.51 -17.21
N GLU A 380 -10.96 -21.01 -17.80
CA GLU A 380 -11.31 -21.20 -19.21
C GLU A 380 -10.26 -20.56 -20.14
N GLU A 381 -9.75 -19.39 -19.76
CA GLU A 381 -8.67 -18.72 -20.49
C GLU A 381 -7.37 -19.51 -20.43
N CYS A 382 -7.03 -20.02 -19.24
CA CYS A 382 -5.87 -20.90 -19.06
C CYS A 382 -5.99 -22.16 -19.91
N ASP A 383 -7.15 -22.82 -19.91
CA ASP A 383 -7.39 -24.03 -20.70
C ASP A 383 -7.23 -23.78 -22.20
N ARG A 384 -7.69 -22.61 -22.69
CA ARG A 384 -7.53 -22.19 -24.08
C ARG A 384 -6.07 -21.97 -24.47
N VAL A 385 -5.29 -21.31 -23.61
CA VAL A 385 -3.84 -21.12 -23.83
C VAL A 385 -3.09 -22.46 -23.74
N GLU A 386 -3.49 -23.35 -22.84
CA GLU A 386 -2.90 -24.68 -22.73
C GLU A 386 -3.17 -25.53 -23.99
N GLU A 387 -4.38 -25.48 -24.55
CA GLU A 387 -4.71 -26.12 -25.83
C GLU A 387 -3.87 -25.55 -26.99
N PHE A 388 -3.69 -24.22 -27.00
CA PHE A 388 -2.82 -23.55 -27.95
C PHE A 388 -1.39 -24.13 -27.91
N VAL A 389 -0.78 -24.24 -26.72
CA VAL A 389 0.56 -24.84 -26.57
C VAL A 389 0.57 -26.32 -26.95
N LYS A 390 -0.39 -27.12 -26.47
CA LYS A 390 -0.48 -28.57 -26.80
C LYS A 390 -0.50 -28.84 -28.30
N SER A 391 -1.01 -27.91 -29.09
CA SER A 391 -1.08 -27.98 -30.56
C SER A 391 0.27 -27.76 -31.25
N GLY A 392 1.39 -27.69 -30.53
CA GLY A 392 2.72 -27.50 -31.10
C GLY A 392 3.17 -26.05 -31.22
N ARG A 393 2.47 -25.12 -30.55
CA ARG A 393 2.70 -23.67 -30.65
C ARG A 393 3.57 -23.16 -29.49
N LEU A 394 4.11 -21.96 -29.64
CA LEU A 394 5.05 -21.36 -28.68
C LEU A 394 4.34 -20.37 -27.75
N LEU A 395 4.57 -20.50 -26.44
CA LEU A 395 4.16 -19.49 -25.46
C LEU A 395 5.40 -18.85 -24.84
N ILE A 396 5.47 -17.53 -24.85
CA ILE A 396 6.52 -16.75 -24.17
C ILE A 396 5.87 -15.99 -23.02
N LEU A 397 6.34 -16.27 -21.80
CA LEU A 397 5.95 -15.61 -20.57
C LEU A 397 7.08 -14.68 -20.15
N ILE A 398 6.79 -13.38 -19.99
CA ILE A 398 7.78 -12.38 -19.57
C ILE A 398 7.27 -11.71 -18.31
N PHE A 399 8.11 -11.70 -17.29
CA PHE A 399 7.84 -11.03 -16.03
C PHE A 399 8.95 -10.06 -15.70
N ASP A 400 8.58 -8.85 -15.29
CA ASP A 400 9.54 -7.84 -14.86
C ASP A 400 9.04 -7.22 -13.54
N PRO A 401 9.78 -7.38 -12.43
CA PRO A 401 9.38 -6.83 -11.14
C PRO A 401 9.47 -5.30 -11.08
N ALA A 402 10.13 -4.60 -12.00
CA ALA A 402 10.03 -3.15 -12.10
C ALA A 402 8.70 -2.70 -12.74
N TYR A 403 8.06 -3.57 -13.53
CA TYR A 403 6.84 -3.27 -14.27
C TYR A 403 5.56 -3.65 -13.52
N GLU A 404 5.47 -4.88 -13.00
CA GLU A 404 4.25 -5.39 -12.36
C GLU A 404 3.88 -4.62 -11.07
N TYR A 405 4.89 -4.26 -10.28
CA TYR A 405 4.67 -3.65 -8.97
C TYR A 405 4.28 -2.16 -9.01
N LEU A 406 4.26 -1.54 -10.20
CA LEU A 406 3.72 -0.18 -10.37
C LEU A 406 2.19 -0.14 -10.32
N MET A 407 1.50 -1.29 -10.49
CA MET A 407 0.06 -1.29 -10.75
C MET A 407 -0.80 -2.08 -9.74
N VAL A 408 -0.27 -3.07 -9.00
CA VAL A 408 -1.08 -3.91 -8.10
C VAL A 408 -0.34 -4.25 -6.80
N PRO A 409 -0.58 -3.52 -5.68
CA PRO A 409 0.11 -3.78 -4.41
C PRO A 409 -0.32 -5.08 -3.71
N GLU A 410 -1.50 -5.61 -4.05
CA GLU A 410 -2.13 -6.72 -3.34
C GLU A 410 -2.92 -7.59 -4.32
N LEU A 411 -2.31 -8.62 -4.93
CA LEU A 411 -2.97 -9.83 -5.46
C LEU A 411 -1.94 -10.81 -6.05
N PHE A 412 -2.28 -12.10 -6.04
CA PHE A 412 -1.54 -13.23 -6.62
C PHE A 412 -0.97 -12.86 -8.00
N GLY A 413 0.36 -12.91 -8.19
CA GLY A 413 1.02 -12.48 -9.43
C GLY A 413 0.26 -12.96 -10.66
N PRO A 414 -0.43 -12.09 -11.42
CA PRO A 414 -1.36 -12.51 -12.46
C PRO A 414 -0.74 -13.44 -13.50
N ILE A 415 0.55 -13.28 -13.78
CA ILE A 415 1.27 -14.18 -14.70
C ILE A 415 1.27 -15.62 -14.18
N ASP A 416 1.28 -15.83 -12.86
CA ASP A 416 1.33 -17.13 -12.22
C ASP A 416 -0.01 -17.87 -12.21
N THR A 417 -1.13 -17.20 -12.51
CA THR A 417 -2.37 -17.94 -12.78
C THR A 417 -2.25 -18.78 -14.06
N LEU A 418 -1.40 -18.34 -14.99
CA LEU A 418 -1.10 -19.04 -16.24
C LEU A 418 0.18 -19.89 -16.12
N SER A 419 1.29 -19.32 -15.62
CA SER A 419 2.62 -19.97 -15.62
C SER A 419 2.64 -21.28 -14.82
N THR A 420 1.88 -21.36 -13.72
CA THR A 420 1.78 -22.55 -12.86
C THR A 420 1.16 -23.73 -13.56
N ARG A 421 0.31 -23.50 -14.57
CA ARG A 421 -0.21 -24.56 -15.44
C ARG A 421 0.92 -25.30 -16.14
N PHE A 422 2.04 -24.65 -16.40
CA PHE A 422 3.20 -25.19 -17.10
C PHE A 422 4.35 -25.60 -16.15
N GLY A 423 4.10 -25.66 -14.84
CA GLY A 423 5.09 -26.09 -13.85
C GLY A 423 6.16 -25.04 -13.54
N MET A 424 5.82 -23.76 -13.73
CA MET A 424 6.68 -22.61 -13.44
C MET A 424 5.96 -21.61 -12.53
N SER A 425 6.70 -20.78 -11.80
CA SER A 425 6.15 -19.61 -11.10
C SER A 425 7.24 -18.55 -10.96
N PHE A 426 6.88 -17.29 -11.18
CA PHE A 426 7.77 -16.15 -11.02
C PHE A 426 7.84 -15.74 -9.55
N ALA A 427 9.04 -15.63 -9.03
CA ALA A 427 9.25 -15.26 -7.65
C ALA A 427 8.94 -13.78 -7.40
N LYS A 428 8.59 -13.47 -6.16
CA LYS A 428 8.41 -12.10 -5.68
C LYS A 428 9.76 -11.47 -5.31
N GLY A 429 9.83 -10.15 -5.43
CA GLY A 429 11.05 -9.37 -5.27
C GLY A 429 11.90 -9.36 -6.55
N TYR A 430 13.17 -9.03 -6.39
CA TYR A 430 14.14 -8.90 -7.47
C TYR A 430 15.46 -9.56 -7.06
N LEU A 431 16.30 -9.82 -8.05
CA LEU A 431 17.64 -10.33 -7.88
C LEU A 431 18.66 -9.19 -7.87
N TYR A 432 19.71 -9.33 -7.07
CA TYR A 432 20.80 -8.38 -7.06
C TYR A 432 22.14 -9.06 -6.75
N ASN A 433 23.23 -8.47 -7.20
CA ASN A 433 24.59 -8.90 -6.90
C ASN A 433 25.45 -7.66 -6.65
N GLU A 434 26.07 -7.56 -5.47
CA GLU A 434 26.86 -6.38 -5.09
C GLU A 434 28.30 -6.43 -5.64
N GLU A 435 28.77 -7.61 -6.08
CA GLU A 435 30.14 -7.84 -6.54
C GLU A 435 30.21 -8.08 -8.06
N ASP A 436 29.38 -8.97 -8.60
CA ASP A 436 29.33 -9.33 -10.02
C ASP A 436 28.05 -8.76 -10.68
N CYS A 437 28.07 -7.44 -10.94
CA CYS A 437 26.98 -6.73 -11.59
C CYS A 437 27.45 -5.80 -12.71
N TYR A 438 26.54 -5.48 -13.62
CA TYR A 438 26.77 -4.52 -14.70
C TYR A 438 26.52 -3.09 -14.21
N GLY A 439 27.55 -2.50 -13.60
CA GLY A 439 27.59 -1.10 -13.13
C GLY A 439 26.68 -0.78 -11.93
N PHE A 440 25.59 -1.53 -11.74
CA PHE A 440 24.58 -1.31 -10.72
C PHE A 440 24.10 -2.65 -10.16
N TYR A 441 23.94 -2.75 -8.84
CA TYR A 441 23.77 -4.03 -8.13
C TYR A 441 22.53 -4.85 -8.56
N ARG A 442 21.47 -4.22 -9.09
CA ARG A 442 20.30 -4.93 -9.64
C ARG A 442 20.49 -5.45 -11.06
N ASN A 443 21.51 -4.98 -11.77
CA ASN A 443 21.81 -5.41 -13.12
C ASN A 443 22.74 -6.63 -13.05
N ILE A 444 22.14 -7.80 -12.97
CA ILE A 444 22.86 -9.05 -12.69
C ILE A 444 23.42 -9.67 -13.96
N TYR A 445 24.58 -10.32 -13.85
CA TYR A 445 25.06 -11.19 -14.90
C TYR A 445 24.40 -12.57 -14.82
N VAL A 446 24.18 -13.17 -15.99
CA VAL A 446 23.72 -14.56 -16.16
C VAL A 446 24.85 -15.29 -16.87
N ARG A 447 25.42 -16.30 -16.21
CA ARG A 447 26.61 -17.03 -16.70
C ARG A 447 26.46 -18.54 -16.66
N GLY A 448 25.45 -19.06 -15.96
CA GLY A 448 25.10 -20.47 -16.01
C GLY A 448 24.13 -20.74 -17.16
N PHE A 449 24.47 -21.62 -18.10
CA PHE A 449 23.59 -21.98 -19.21
C PHE A 449 23.56 -23.49 -19.43
N ALA A 450 22.37 -24.03 -19.68
CA ALA A 450 22.19 -25.36 -20.24
C ALA A 450 22.01 -25.22 -21.76
N GLU A 451 22.50 -26.20 -22.53
CA GLU A 451 22.30 -26.21 -23.99
C GLU A 451 20.82 -26.31 -24.36
N SER A 452 20.31 -25.32 -25.09
CA SER A 452 18.92 -25.26 -25.56
C SER A 452 18.80 -24.42 -26.84
N SER A 453 17.62 -24.42 -27.46
CA SER A 453 17.34 -23.55 -28.61
C SER A 453 17.42 -22.06 -28.29
N VAL A 454 17.16 -21.67 -27.03
CA VAL A 454 17.14 -20.26 -26.60
C VAL A 454 18.49 -19.78 -26.08
N THR A 455 19.32 -20.68 -25.54
CA THR A 455 20.63 -20.36 -24.93
C THR A 455 21.84 -20.61 -25.85
N ARG A 456 21.63 -21.17 -27.04
CA ARG A 456 22.73 -21.51 -27.96
C ARG A 456 23.57 -20.28 -28.31
N GLY A 457 24.88 -20.40 -28.16
CA GLY A 457 25.84 -19.35 -28.52
C GLY A 457 25.79 -18.12 -27.60
N ILE A 458 25.18 -18.27 -26.42
CA ILE A 458 25.18 -17.25 -25.36
C ILE A 458 26.23 -17.64 -24.34
N SER A 459 27.11 -16.70 -24.02
CA SER A 459 28.15 -16.85 -23.02
C SER A 459 27.85 -16.03 -21.77
N THR A 460 27.21 -14.86 -21.93
CA THR A 460 26.85 -13.98 -20.83
C THR A 460 25.65 -13.14 -21.21
N LEU A 461 24.66 -13.05 -20.32
CA LEU A 461 23.58 -12.06 -20.42
C LEU A 461 23.69 -11.07 -19.27
N VAL A 462 23.10 -9.89 -19.46
CA VAL A 462 22.83 -8.94 -18.39
C VAL A 462 21.32 -8.78 -18.29
N MET A 463 20.78 -9.02 -17.10
CA MET A 463 19.38 -8.77 -16.81
C MET A 463 19.25 -7.53 -15.92
N PHE A 464 18.28 -6.67 -16.23
CA PHE A 464 18.01 -5.40 -15.56
C PHE A 464 16.80 -5.59 -14.65
N THR A 465 17.04 -5.52 -13.34
CA THR A 465 16.01 -5.72 -12.31
C THR A 465 15.22 -7.02 -12.49
N ALA A 466 15.90 -8.14 -12.76
CA ALA A 466 15.22 -9.42 -12.92
C ALA A 466 14.66 -9.99 -11.60
N THR A 467 13.69 -10.91 -11.71
CA THR A 467 13.38 -11.87 -10.63
C THR A 467 13.93 -13.26 -10.95
N HIS A 468 13.62 -14.27 -10.12
CA HIS A 468 13.88 -15.67 -10.43
C HIS A 468 12.61 -16.47 -10.71
N ILE A 469 12.77 -17.63 -11.35
CA ILE A 469 11.69 -18.52 -11.76
C ILE A 469 11.84 -19.84 -10.99
N TYR A 470 10.80 -20.23 -10.27
CA TYR A 470 10.67 -21.59 -9.73
C TYR A 470 10.27 -22.53 -10.86
N ALA A 471 11.23 -23.31 -11.37
CA ALA A 471 11.00 -24.28 -12.43
C ALA A 471 11.98 -25.46 -12.33
N THR A 472 11.56 -26.63 -12.78
CA THR A 472 12.44 -27.81 -12.95
C THR A 472 13.22 -27.76 -14.26
N GLY A 473 12.73 -27.02 -15.26
CA GLY A 473 13.35 -26.85 -16.58
C GLY A 473 14.14 -25.55 -16.75
N GLY A 474 14.89 -25.12 -15.73
CA GLY A 474 15.77 -23.96 -15.85
C GLY A 474 16.83 -24.16 -16.93
N VAL A 475 17.11 -23.12 -17.73
CA VAL A 475 18.13 -23.15 -18.78
C VAL A 475 19.16 -22.02 -18.69
N ALA A 476 18.86 -20.96 -17.94
CA ALA A 476 19.83 -19.92 -17.63
C ALA A 476 19.72 -19.50 -16.17
N TRP A 477 20.87 -19.29 -15.53
CA TRP A 477 20.99 -18.96 -14.12
C TRP A 477 21.88 -17.75 -13.88
N ALA A 478 21.45 -16.91 -12.93
CA ALA A 478 22.22 -15.79 -12.42
C ALA A 478 23.59 -16.24 -11.92
N SER A 479 24.58 -15.35 -11.99
CA SER A 479 25.94 -15.65 -11.53
C SER A 479 26.01 -15.93 -10.03
N ASP A 480 27.06 -16.63 -9.62
CA ASP A 480 27.31 -16.96 -8.22
C ASP A 480 27.36 -15.69 -7.36
N GLY A 481 26.86 -15.79 -6.13
CA GLY A 481 26.75 -14.63 -5.24
C GLY A 481 25.55 -13.73 -5.49
N THR A 482 24.67 -14.05 -6.45
CA THR A 482 23.40 -13.33 -6.65
C THR A 482 22.42 -13.62 -5.50
N TYR A 483 21.79 -12.58 -4.97
CA TYR A 483 20.80 -12.60 -3.89
C TYR A 483 19.38 -12.40 -4.42
N SER A 484 18.42 -13.04 -3.76
CA SER A 484 17.00 -12.65 -3.84
C SER A 484 16.69 -11.60 -2.78
N SER A 485 16.08 -10.47 -3.17
CA SER A 485 15.67 -9.41 -2.23
C SER A 485 14.52 -9.83 -1.32
N ALA A 486 13.68 -10.77 -1.73
CA ALA A 486 12.60 -11.29 -0.88
C ALA A 486 13.12 -12.26 0.18
N ALA A 487 14.11 -13.09 -0.16
CA ALA A 487 14.70 -14.07 0.75
C ALA A 487 15.94 -13.55 1.51
N GLU A 488 16.52 -12.43 1.07
CA GLU A 488 17.82 -11.91 1.50
C GLU A 488 18.91 -12.99 1.55
N ARG A 489 18.95 -13.82 0.51
CA ARG A 489 19.81 -15.01 0.45
C ARG A 489 20.48 -15.17 -0.91
N ALA A 490 21.78 -15.46 -0.88
CA ALA A 490 22.55 -15.89 -2.05
C ALA A 490 22.10 -17.26 -2.54
N GLY A 491 22.01 -17.44 -3.85
CA GLY A 491 21.60 -18.70 -4.45
C GLY A 491 21.85 -18.77 -5.95
N ASN A 492 21.69 -19.98 -6.49
CA ASN A 492 21.70 -20.21 -7.92
C ASN A 492 20.28 -20.03 -8.47
N TYR A 493 19.98 -18.84 -8.97
CA TYR A 493 18.63 -18.42 -9.33
C TYR A 493 18.37 -18.56 -10.84
N THR A 494 17.38 -19.36 -11.20
CA THR A 494 16.93 -19.51 -12.60
C THR A 494 16.27 -18.20 -13.07
N VAL A 495 16.71 -17.67 -14.21
CA VAL A 495 16.15 -16.45 -14.82
C VAL A 495 15.51 -16.70 -16.19
N ILE A 496 15.85 -17.83 -16.82
CA ILE A 496 15.18 -18.35 -18.02
C ILE A 496 14.84 -19.81 -17.81
N ALA A 497 13.60 -20.20 -18.09
CA ALA A 497 13.12 -21.57 -17.98
C ALA A 497 12.35 -22.03 -19.22
N LEU A 498 12.40 -23.33 -19.50
CA LEU A 498 11.67 -24.01 -20.57
C LEU A 498 10.77 -25.11 -20.02
N ALA A 499 9.59 -25.28 -20.60
CA ALA A 499 8.72 -26.43 -20.38
C ALA A 499 8.12 -26.92 -21.69
N GLY A 500 8.01 -28.24 -21.84
CA GLY A 500 7.27 -28.88 -22.92
C GLY A 500 5.85 -29.22 -22.48
N ARG A 501 4.87 -29.06 -23.37
CA ARG A 501 3.49 -29.54 -23.18
C ARG A 501 2.92 -30.06 -24.49
N GLY A 502 2.73 -31.37 -24.60
CA GLY A 502 2.44 -32.00 -25.89
C GLY A 502 3.60 -31.78 -26.86
N ASN A 503 3.33 -31.19 -28.02
CA ASN A 503 4.36 -30.82 -29.00
C ASN A 503 4.83 -29.35 -28.89
N GLY A 504 4.23 -28.56 -27.99
CA GLY A 504 4.55 -27.14 -27.85
C GLY A 504 5.59 -26.86 -26.77
N THR A 505 6.09 -25.63 -26.78
CA THR A 505 7.12 -25.15 -25.87
C THR A 505 6.63 -23.89 -25.15
N VAL A 506 6.99 -23.76 -23.87
CA VAL A 506 6.82 -22.56 -23.07
C VAL A 506 8.20 -22.04 -22.70
N ILE A 507 8.45 -20.75 -22.95
CA ILE A 507 9.66 -20.03 -22.57
C ILE A 507 9.26 -18.99 -21.52
N ALA A 508 9.92 -19.01 -20.36
CA ALA A 508 9.72 -18.01 -19.32
C ALA A 508 10.98 -17.16 -19.14
N LEU A 509 10.83 -15.84 -19.10
CA LEU A 509 11.89 -14.83 -19.00
C LEU A 509 11.57 -13.89 -17.83
N ALA A 510 12.56 -13.65 -16.97
CA ALA A 510 12.36 -12.90 -15.72
C ALA A 510 12.76 -11.41 -15.80
N ASP A 511 12.85 -10.85 -17.00
CA ASP A 511 13.17 -9.44 -17.29
C ASP A 511 12.60 -9.04 -18.67
N LEU A 512 11.87 -7.93 -18.73
CA LEU A 512 11.33 -7.34 -19.96
C LEU A 512 12.28 -6.27 -20.51
N THR A 513 12.94 -5.52 -19.63
CA THR A 513 13.86 -4.43 -19.94
C THR A 513 14.97 -4.84 -20.91
N LEU A 514 15.42 -6.10 -20.88
CA LEU A 514 16.43 -6.64 -21.83
C LEU A 514 16.05 -6.52 -23.31
N PHE A 515 14.76 -6.40 -23.64
CA PHE A 515 14.30 -6.29 -25.04
C PHE A 515 14.46 -4.89 -25.64
N ARG A 516 14.67 -3.88 -24.79
CA ARG A 516 14.68 -2.46 -25.18
C ARG A 516 16.07 -1.99 -25.56
N GLU A 517 16.15 -1.01 -26.44
CA GLU A 517 17.39 -0.26 -26.62
C GLU A 517 17.65 0.67 -25.42
N PRO A 518 18.90 0.79 -24.93
CA PRO A 518 20.12 0.13 -25.42
C PRO A 518 20.39 -1.26 -24.79
N TYR A 519 19.59 -1.69 -23.82
CA TYR A 519 19.80 -2.91 -23.01
C TYR A 519 19.91 -4.21 -23.82
N CYS A 520 19.21 -4.28 -24.95
CA CYS A 520 19.28 -5.41 -25.86
C CYS A 520 20.67 -5.60 -26.49
N TYR A 521 21.54 -4.59 -26.52
CA TYR A 521 22.90 -4.71 -27.08
C TYR A 521 23.99 -4.93 -26.02
N VAL A 522 23.61 -5.11 -24.76
CA VAL A 522 24.56 -5.41 -23.67
C VAL A 522 24.89 -6.91 -23.69
N GLU A 523 26.18 -7.24 -23.68
CA GLU A 523 26.68 -8.61 -23.78
C GLU A 523 25.99 -9.42 -24.91
N ASP A 524 25.53 -10.64 -24.66
CA ASP A 524 24.84 -11.48 -25.64
C ASP A 524 23.30 -11.30 -25.63
N ASN A 525 22.75 -10.22 -25.04
CA ASN A 525 21.29 -10.02 -24.97
C ASN A 525 20.63 -10.04 -26.37
N TYR A 526 21.25 -9.42 -27.36
CA TYR A 526 20.74 -9.41 -28.74
C TYR A 526 20.73 -10.83 -29.34
N ARG A 527 21.71 -11.67 -28.96
CA ARG A 527 21.75 -13.09 -29.38
C ARG A 527 20.56 -13.87 -28.80
N LEU A 528 20.16 -13.60 -27.55
CA LEU A 528 18.95 -14.20 -26.97
C LEU A 528 17.72 -13.85 -27.81
N ILE A 529 17.55 -12.57 -28.19
CA ILE A 529 16.44 -12.12 -29.04
C ILE A 529 16.45 -12.88 -30.37
N LEU A 530 17.62 -13.01 -31.03
CA LEU A 530 17.73 -13.78 -32.29
C LEU A 530 17.40 -15.26 -32.13
N ASN A 531 17.71 -15.86 -30.98
CA ASN A 531 17.35 -17.24 -30.67
C ASN A 531 15.83 -17.38 -30.49
N LEU A 532 15.17 -16.43 -29.82
CA LEU A 532 13.70 -16.38 -29.70
C LEU A 532 13.03 -16.22 -31.07
N VAL A 533 13.53 -15.30 -31.90
CA VAL A 533 13.06 -15.11 -33.30
C VAL A 533 13.18 -16.42 -34.09
N SER A 534 14.26 -17.17 -33.88
CA SER A 534 14.46 -18.46 -34.55
C SER A 534 13.49 -19.52 -34.05
N ALA A 535 13.26 -19.60 -32.73
CA ALA A 535 12.27 -20.50 -32.15
C ALA A 535 10.86 -20.20 -32.66
N ILE A 536 10.47 -18.92 -32.78
CA ILE A 536 9.17 -18.52 -33.34
C ILE A 536 9.05 -18.94 -34.81
N ALA A 537 10.09 -18.68 -35.61
CA ALA A 537 10.07 -18.97 -37.06
C ALA A 537 10.04 -20.46 -37.41
N GLU A 538 10.48 -21.34 -36.50
CA GLU A 538 10.47 -22.79 -36.71
C GLU A 538 9.09 -23.43 -36.47
N VAL A 539 8.17 -22.72 -35.79
CA VAL A 539 6.82 -23.22 -35.52
C VAL A 539 6.00 -23.26 -36.80
N LYS A 540 5.60 -24.47 -37.21
CA LYS A 540 4.70 -24.67 -38.36
C LYS A 540 3.25 -24.63 -37.89
N VAL A 541 2.52 -23.59 -38.30
CA VAL A 541 1.07 -23.54 -38.16
C VAL A 541 0.45 -24.25 -39.36
N THR A 542 -0.01 -25.48 -39.17
CA THR A 542 -0.96 -26.08 -40.12
C THR A 542 -2.29 -25.37 -39.92
N PRO A 543 -2.85 -24.68 -40.94
CA PRO A 543 -4.20 -24.17 -40.86
C PRO A 543 -5.11 -25.35 -40.49
N PRO A 544 -6.11 -25.15 -39.61
CA PRO A 544 -7.13 -26.17 -39.45
C PRO A 544 -7.64 -26.53 -40.85
N ALA A 545 -7.69 -27.83 -41.19
CA ALA A 545 -8.42 -28.28 -42.36
C ALA A 545 -9.78 -27.58 -42.36
N GLU A 546 -10.25 -27.09 -43.52
CA GLU A 546 -11.61 -26.55 -43.66
C GLU A 546 -12.53 -27.42 -42.82
N LYS A 547 -13.08 -26.81 -41.75
CA LYS A 547 -13.97 -27.53 -40.84
C LYS A 547 -14.96 -28.28 -41.71
N PRO A 548 -15.16 -29.60 -41.53
CA PRO A 548 -16.14 -30.32 -42.31
C PRO A 548 -17.45 -29.53 -42.27
N ALA A 549 -17.91 -29.13 -43.45
CA ALA A 549 -19.22 -28.56 -43.63
C ALA A 549 -20.23 -29.64 -43.23
N GLU A 550 -20.58 -29.66 -41.95
CA GLU A 550 -21.78 -30.26 -41.32
C GLU A 550 -21.60 -30.33 -39.79
N ALA A 551 -21.13 -29.24 -39.16
CA ALA A 551 -21.58 -29.01 -37.78
C ALA A 551 -23.04 -28.60 -37.91
N LYS A 552 -23.99 -29.40 -37.40
CA LYS A 552 -25.41 -29.02 -37.30
C LYS A 552 -25.47 -27.55 -36.90
N MET A 553 -25.95 -26.69 -37.81
CA MET A 553 -26.20 -25.29 -37.46
C MET A 553 -27.33 -25.32 -36.44
N TYR A 554 -26.96 -25.40 -35.16
CA TYR A 554 -27.89 -25.14 -34.08
C TYR A 554 -28.29 -23.68 -34.22
N GLN A 555 -29.60 -23.47 -34.31
CA GLN A 555 -30.21 -22.15 -34.26
C GLN A 555 -31.26 -22.21 -33.17
N VAL A 556 -31.29 -21.20 -32.31
CA VAL A 556 -32.38 -20.99 -31.37
C VAL A 556 -33.24 -19.89 -31.96
N THR A 557 -34.45 -20.23 -32.38
CA THR A 557 -35.49 -19.27 -32.79
C THR A 557 -36.13 -18.61 -31.58
N GLU A 558 -36.85 -17.52 -31.82
CA GLU A 558 -37.59 -16.79 -30.77
C GLU A 558 -38.60 -17.72 -30.08
N PRO A 559 -38.68 -17.71 -28.74
CA PRO A 559 -39.59 -18.59 -28.01
C PRO A 559 -41.05 -18.11 -28.07
N GLU A 560 -41.95 -19.01 -28.44
CA GLU A 560 -43.40 -18.77 -28.34
C GLU A 560 -43.90 -19.04 -26.91
N LEU A 561 -44.20 -17.95 -26.19
CA LEU A 561 -44.69 -17.94 -24.81
C LEU A 561 -46.05 -17.22 -24.74
N PRO A 562 -47.19 -17.93 -24.86
CA PRO A 562 -48.52 -17.32 -24.87
C PRO A 562 -48.85 -16.63 -23.54
N VAL A 563 -49.77 -15.66 -23.57
CA VAL A 563 -50.28 -14.98 -22.36
C VAL A 563 -50.78 -16.01 -21.34
N GLY A 564 -50.45 -15.79 -20.07
CA GLY A 564 -50.69 -16.73 -18.98
C GLY A 564 -49.57 -17.76 -18.78
N THR A 565 -48.49 -17.71 -19.56
CA THR A 565 -47.30 -18.55 -19.32
C THR A 565 -46.65 -18.18 -17.98
N VAL A 566 -46.40 -19.19 -17.14
CA VAL A 566 -45.73 -19.07 -15.85
C VAL A 566 -44.44 -19.88 -15.86
N LYS A 567 -43.31 -19.25 -15.53
CA LYS A 567 -42.03 -19.90 -15.31
C LYS A 567 -41.62 -19.73 -13.85
N ASN A 568 -41.31 -20.83 -13.18
CA ASN A 568 -40.74 -20.80 -11.84
C ASN A 568 -39.24 -21.06 -11.97
N PHE A 569 -38.43 -20.24 -11.30
CA PHE A 569 -36.99 -20.36 -11.25
C PHE A 569 -36.53 -20.52 -9.80
N THR A 570 -35.41 -21.22 -9.63
CA THR A 570 -34.61 -21.17 -8.41
C THR A 570 -33.51 -20.15 -8.64
N GLU A 571 -33.55 -19.03 -7.92
CA GLU A 571 -32.50 -18.00 -7.88
C GLU A 571 -31.61 -18.27 -6.67
N GLN A 572 -30.31 -18.31 -6.88
CA GLN A 572 -29.31 -18.42 -5.84
C GLN A 572 -28.50 -17.13 -5.81
N VAL A 573 -28.50 -16.43 -4.67
CA VAL A 573 -27.75 -15.19 -4.44
C VAL A 573 -26.77 -15.44 -3.31
N ASN A 574 -25.47 -15.37 -3.58
CA ASN A 574 -24.40 -15.61 -2.60
C ASN A 574 -24.58 -16.89 -1.76
N GLY A 575 -25.21 -17.92 -2.35
CA GLY A 575 -25.45 -19.22 -1.71
C GLY A 575 -26.88 -19.44 -1.22
N GLU A 576 -27.64 -18.39 -0.93
CA GLU A 576 -29.04 -18.48 -0.47
C GLU A 576 -30.01 -18.69 -1.63
N LYS A 577 -31.01 -19.55 -1.46
CA LYS A 577 -31.96 -19.93 -2.52
C LYS A 577 -33.32 -19.27 -2.32
N HIS A 578 -33.84 -18.71 -3.41
CA HIS A 578 -35.13 -18.04 -3.48
C HIS A 578 -35.94 -18.54 -4.67
N LEU A 579 -37.26 -18.58 -4.51
CA LEU A 579 -38.18 -18.85 -5.62
C LEU A 579 -38.45 -17.55 -6.38
N VAL A 580 -38.29 -17.57 -7.70
CA VAL A 580 -38.64 -16.46 -8.58
C VAL A 580 -39.72 -16.93 -9.54
N ARG A 581 -40.80 -16.16 -9.65
CA ARG A 581 -41.93 -16.49 -10.52
C ARG A 581 -42.08 -15.43 -11.60
N TRP A 582 -41.96 -15.87 -12.85
CA TRP A 582 -42.11 -15.04 -14.05
C TRP A 582 -43.44 -15.36 -14.72
N ILE A 583 -44.24 -14.35 -15.04
CA ILE A 583 -45.60 -14.50 -15.55
C ILE A 583 -45.79 -13.56 -16.75
N LYS A 584 -46.14 -14.10 -17.92
CA LYS A 584 -46.58 -13.31 -19.08
C LYS A 584 -48.04 -12.86 -18.83
N VAL A 585 -48.23 -11.58 -18.49
CA VAL A 585 -49.53 -11.05 -18.04
C VAL A 585 -50.40 -10.58 -19.20
N SER A 586 -49.76 -9.96 -20.20
CA SER A 586 -50.36 -9.55 -21.48
C SER A 586 -49.30 -9.70 -22.57
N GLU A 587 -49.62 -9.38 -23.83
CA GLU A 587 -48.61 -9.43 -24.91
C GLU A 587 -47.42 -8.52 -24.65
N LEU A 588 -47.68 -7.40 -23.94
CA LEU A 588 -46.73 -6.34 -23.67
C LEU A 588 -46.25 -6.29 -22.22
N GLU A 589 -46.74 -7.15 -21.33
CA GLU A 589 -46.41 -7.08 -19.91
C GLU A 589 -45.95 -8.42 -19.33
N VAL A 590 -44.93 -8.33 -18.48
CA VAL A 590 -44.39 -9.46 -17.73
C VAL A 590 -44.27 -9.07 -16.26
N LEU A 591 -44.80 -9.91 -15.38
CA LEU A 591 -44.66 -9.79 -13.94
C LEU A 591 -43.57 -10.75 -13.43
N VAL A 592 -42.66 -10.26 -12.59
CA VAL A 592 -41.62 -11.06 -11.94
C VAL A 592 -41.72 -10.88 -10.42
N GLU A 593 -42.08 -11.96 -9.73
CA GLU A 593 -42.22 -12.03 -8.27
C GLU A 593 -40.97 -12.67 -7.66
N ARG A 594 -40.33 -11.96 -6.71
CA ARG A 594 -39.25 -12.42 -5.82
C ARG A 594 -39.72 -12.30 -4.36
N PRO A 595 -39.06 -12.95 -3.38
CA PRO A 595 -39.51 -12.92 -1.98
C PRO A 595 -39.72 -11.54 -1.39
N ASN A 596 -38.93 -10.55 -1.81
CA ASN A 596 -38.94 -9.20 -1.28
C ASN A 596 -39.28 -8.13 -2.33
N MET A 597 -39.66 -8.53 -3.55
CA MET A 597 -39.89 -7.58 -4.65
C MET A 597 -40.78 -8.15 -5.75
N THR A 598 -41.73 -7.34 -6.22
CA THR A 598 -42.52 -7.65 -7.41
C THR A 598 -42.29 -6.58 -8.47
N ALA A 599 -41.77 -6.99 -9.62
CA ALA A 599 -41.45 -6.10 -10.73
C ALA A 599 -42.39 -6.33 -11.92
N LEU A 600 -42.94 -5.26 -12.48
CA LEU A 600 -43.70 -5.24 -13.72
C LEU A 600 -42.84 -4.66 -14.84
N TYR A 601 -42.64 -5.43 -15.90
CA TYR A 601 -41.89 -5.04 -17.10
C TYR A 601 -42.87 -4.83 -18.25
N HIS A 602 -42.72 -3.71 -18.97
CA HIS A 602 -43.56 -3.34 -20.10
C HIS A 602 -42.75 -3.22 -21.40
N PHE A 603 -43.24 -3.86 -22.45
CA PHE A 603 -42.60 -3.98 -23.75
C PHE A 603 -43.39 -3.24 -24.84
N ASP A 604 -42.75 -2.90 -25.95
CA ASP A 604 -43.42 -2.41 -27.15
C ASP A 604 -43.90 -3.56 -28.06
N GLU A 605 -44.58 -3.23 -29.16
CA GLU A 605 -45.07 -4.21 -30.16
C GLU A 605 -43.94 -5.01 -30.83
N ASN A 606 -42.69 -4.51 -30.79
CA ASN A 606 -41.52 -5.20 -31.32
C ASN A 606 -40.88 -6.14 -30.28
N GLY A 607 -41.36 -6.11 -29.04
CA GLY A 607 -40.84 -6.86 -27.89
C GLY A 607 -39.63 -6.22 -27.20
N SER A 608 -39.37 -4.93 -27.45
CA SER A 608 -38.32 -4.16 -26.78
C SER A 608 -38.82 -3.64 -25.43
N LEU A 609 -37.98 -3.66 -24.39
CA LEU A 609 -38.35 -3.21 -23.05
C LEU A 609 -38.38 -1.68 -23.00
N VAL A 610 -39.55 -1.11 -22.68
CA VAL A 610 -39.78 0.35 -22.66
C VAL A 610 -39.61 0.91 -21.25
N TRP A 611 -40.18 0.24 -20.26
CA TRP A 611 -40.07 0.64 -18.86
C TRP A 611 -40.34 -0.55 -17.93
N TRP A 612 -39.92 -0.42 -16.68
CA TRP A 612 -40.30 -1.35 -15.62
C TRP A 612 -40.42 -0.64 -14.27
N ALA A 613 -41.21 -1.22 -13.37
CA ALA A 613 -41.36 -0.70 -12.01
C ALA A 613 -41.40 -1.82 -10.98
N ALA A 614 -40.85 -1.56 -9.80
CA ALA A 614 -40.89 -2.45 -8.64
C ALA A 614 -40.80 -1.63 -7.34
N ASP A 615 -41.63 -1.91 -6.34
CA ASP A 615 -41.54 -1.36 -4.98
C ASP A 615 -41.26 0.16 -4.86
N GLY A 616 -41.96 0.98 -5.63
CA GLY A 616 -41.81 2.45 -5.60
C GLY A 616 -40.59 2.98 -6.38
N LEU A 617 -39.91 2.10 -7.13
CA LEU A 617 -38.92 2.41 -8.15
C LEU A 617 -39.55 2.22 -9.54
N GLU A 618 -39.33 3.16 -10.44
CA GLU A 618 -39.74 3.11 -11.85
C GLU A 618 -38.57 3.56 -12.74
N VAL A 619 -38.36 2.84 -13.85
CA VAL A 619 -37.34 3.13 -14.85
C VAL A 619 -37.99 3.20 -16.22
N ILE A 620 -37.86 4.33 -16.90
CA ILE A 620 -38.36 4.57 -18.26
C ILE A 620 -37.17 4.84 -19.19
N TYR A 621 -36.99 3.99 -20.19
CA TYR A 621 -35.88 4.10 -21.15
C TYR A 621 -36.19 5.13 -22.25
N ASP A 622 -35.19 5.93 -22.64
CA ASP A 622 -35.28 6.88 -23.75
C ASP A 622 -35.39 6.12 -25.08
N GLU A 623 -34.52 5.11 -25.26
CA GLU A 623 -34.57 4.14 -26.34
C GLU A 623 -34.92 2.76 -25.76
N PRO A 624 -36.00 2.10 -26.21
CA PRO A 624 -36.36 0.77 -25.70
C PRO A 624 -35.22 -0.25 -25.84
N ILE A 625 -35.00 -1.07 -24.81
CA ILE A 625 -33.95 -2.09 -24.83
C ILE A 625 -34.39 -3.23 -25.75
N PRO A 626 -33.66 -3.51 -26.85
CA PRO A 626 -34.11 -4.47 -27.85
C PRO A 626 -34.08 -5.89 -27.31
N LYS A 627 -35.05 -6.72 -27.72
CA LYS A 627 -34.98 -8.16 -27.49
C LYS A 627 -33.79 -8.79 -28.24
N PRO A 628 -33.32 -9.99 -27.84
CA PRO A 628 -32.29 -10.70 -28.59
C PRO A 628 -32.64 -10.86 -30.08
N PRO A 629 -31.69 -10.69 -31.00
CA PRO A 629 -31.95 -10.72 -32.43
C PRO A 629 -32.08 -12.17 -32.90
N TYR A 630 -33.24 -12.79 -32.67
CA TYR A 630 -33.50 -14.16 -33.14
C TYR A 630 -33.49 -14.27 -34.68
N PRO A 631 -33.14 -15.44 -35.27
CA PRO A 631 -32.59 -16.61 -34.59
C PRO A 631 -31.16 -16.40 -34.10
N LEU A 632 -30.84 -16.98 -32.95
CA LEU A 632 -29.51 -16.96 -32.34
C LEU A 632 -28.65 -18.06 -32.96
N THR A 633 -27.55 -17.65 -33.57
CA THR A 633 -26.53 -18.52 -34.20
C THR A 633 -25.18 -18.26 -33.55
N LYS A 634 -24.28 -19.26 -33.55
CA LYS A 634 -22.94 -19.12 -32.93
C LYS A 634 -22.20 -17.92 -33.54
N GLY A 635 -21.65 -17.05 -32.69
CA GLY A 635 -20.92 -15.85 -33.08
C GLY A 635 -21.79 -14.61 -33.28
N LYS A 636 -23.12 -14.73 -33.29
CA LYS A 636 -24.02 -13.57 -33.38
C LYS A 636 -23.85 -12.68 -32.15
N SER A 637 -23.66 -11.38 -32.37
CA SER A 637 -23.49 -10.38 -31.32
C SER A 637 -24.37 -9.16 -31.55
N TRP A 638 -24.76 -8.49 -30.47
CA TRP A 638 -25.51 -7.23 -30.50
C TRP A 638 -25.14 -6.38 -29.30
N SER A 639 -25.46 -5.10 -29.39
CA SER A 639 -25.24 -4.12 -28.35
C SER A 639 -26.39 -3.13 -28.31
N TYR A 640 -26.59 -2.52 -27.15
CA TYR A 640 -27.59 -1.48 -26.95
C TYR A 640 -27.06 -0.44 -25.98
N GLU A 641 -27.51 0.80 -26.17
CA GLU A 641 -27.25 1.92 -25.30
C GLU A 641 -28.54 2.70 -25.14
N SER A 642 -28.90 3.04 -23.90
CA SER A 642 -30.10 3.83 -23.64
C SER A 642 -29.91 4.70 -22.41
N GLY A 643 -30.20 5.99 -22.55
CA GLY A 643 -30.46 6.84 -21.39
C GLY A 643 -31.80 6.45 -20.77
N TYR A 644 -31.99 6.70 -19.47
CA TYR A 644 -33.27 6.45 -18.84
C TYR A 644 -33.57 7.42 -17.70
N THR A 645 -34.84 7.55 -17.37
CA THR A 645 -35.33 8.28 -16.21
C THR A 645 -35.66 7.29 -15.10
N LEU A 646 -35.04 7.48 -13.94
CA LEU A 646 -35.20 6.68 -12.73
C LEU A 646 -36.01 7.46 -11.70
N THR A 647 -37.16 6.95 -11.30
CA THR A 647 -38.00 7.53 -10.26
C THR A 647 -37.95 6.64 -9.03
N ILE A 648 -37.43 7.14 -7.90
CA ILE A 648 -37.40 6.43 -6.62
C ILE A 648 -38.19 7.23 -5.60
N GLN A 649 -39.28 6.68 -5.07
CA GLN A 649 -40.14 7.32 -4.08
C GLN A 649 -40.58 8.76 -4.47
N GLY A 650 -40.78 8.99 -5.78
CA GLY A 650 -41.18 10.29 -6.33
C GLY A 650 -40.04 11.28 -6.60
N ARG A 651 -38.76 10.88 -6.47
CA ARG A 651 -37.60 11.67 -6.90
C ARG A 651 -37.05 11.12 -8.20
N GLU A 652 -36.88 11.99 -9.19
CA GLU A 652 -36.34 11.63 -10.51
C GLU A 652 -34.81 11.84 -10.56
N SER A 653 -34.13 10.91 -11.23
CA SER A 653 -32.72 10.99 -11.59
C SER A 653 -32.50 10.44 -13.00
N ARG A 654 -31.35 10.77 -13.60
CA ARG A 654 -30.97 10.29 -14.93
C ARG A 654 -29.93 9.18 -14.83
N GLY A 655 -30.12 8.15 -15.64
CA GLY A 655 -29.20 7.05 -15.80
C GLY A 655 -28.84 6.76 -17.26
N LYS A 656 -27.85 5.89 -17.44
CA LYS A 656 -27.41 5.39 -18.74
C LYS A 656 -27.09 3.90 -18.62
N LEU A 657 -27.74 3.11 -19.45
CA LEU A 657 -27.53 1.67 -19.58
C LEU A 657 -26.78 1.38 -20.88
N THR A 658 -25.78 0.50 -20.81
CA THR A 658 -25.03 0.01 -21.98
C THR A 658 -24.87 -1.50 -21.87
N GLY A 659 -25.16 -2.24 -22.93
CA GLY A 659 -25.10 -3.70 -22.93
C GLY A 659 -24.47 -4.26 -24.19
N THR A 660 -23.74 -5.36 -24.05
CA THR A 660 -23.16 -6.14 -25.15
C THR A 660 -23.38 -7.62 -24.91
N GLU A 661 -23.79 -8.34 -25.95
CA GLU A 661 -24.11 -9.77 -25.89
C GLU A 661 -23.52 -10.53 -27.08
N LYS A 662 -23.06 -11.77 -26.87
CA LYS A 662 -22.53 -12.65 -27.91
C LYS A 662 -22.91 -14.10 -27.67
N VAL A 663 -23.45 -14.78 -28.69
CA VAL A 663 -23.67 -16.23 -28.67
C VAL A 663 -22.32 -16.95 -28.76
N VAL A 664 -21.85 -17.51 -27.64
CA VAL A 664 -20.57 -18.22 -27.56
C VAL A 664 -20.67 -19.69 -27.94
N GLY A 665 -21.86 -20.29 -27.83
CA GLY A 665 -22.07 -21.70 -28.16
C GLY A 665 -23.50 -22.18 -27.92
N PHE A 666 -23.68 -23.50 -27.99
CA PHE A 666 -24.93 -24.18 -27.70
C PHE A 666 -24.69 -25.31 -26.72
N GLU A 667 -25.60 -25.48 -25.75
CA GLU A 667 -25.52 -26.57 -24.78
C GLU A 667 -26.92 -27.05 -24.39
N ASN A 668 -27.00 -28.31 -23.98
CA ASN A 668 -28.19 -28.86 -23.37
C ASN A 668 -28.19 -28.52 -21.87
N VAL A 669 -29.19 -27.76 -21.43
CA VAL A 669 -29.38 -27.37 -20.03
C VAL A 669 -30.55 -28.14 -19.45
N THR A 670 -30.33 -28.84 -18.35
CA THR A 670 -31.38 -29.55 -17.61
C THR A 670 -32.02 -28.61 -16.58
N ALA A 671 -33.32 -28.37 -16.71
CA ALA A 671 -34.14 -27.70 -15.70
C ALA A 671 -34.30 -28.57 -14.44
N GLU A 672 -34.71 -28.00 -13.30
CA GLU A 672 -34.85 -28.77 -12.05
C GLU A 672 -35.98 -29.82 -12.08
N ASP A 673 -36.95 -29.69 -12.98
CA ASP A 673 -37.97 -30.72 -13.23
C ASP A 673 -37.45 -31.90 -14.09
N GLY A 674 -36.19 -31.85 -14.52
CA GLY A 674 -35.54 -32.87 -15.34
C GLY A 674 -35.70 -32.66 -16.85
N THR A 675 -36.44 -31.64 -17.30
CA THR A 675 -36.59 -31.32 -18.72
C THR A 675 -35.28 -30.77 -19.28
N VAL A 676 -34.85 -31.26 -20.44
CA VAL A 676 -33.61 -30.83 -21.11
C VAL A 676 -33.93 -29.90 -22.25
N TYR A 677 -33.36 -28.70 -22.22
CA TYR A 677 -33.52 -27.68 -23.25
C TYR A 677 -32.22 -27.48 -24.01
N LEU A 678 -32.28 -27.48 -25.34
CA LEU A 678 -31.19 -26.97 -26.15
C LEU A 678 -31.19 -25.44 -26.05
N CYS A 679 -30.08 -24.87 -25.58
CA CYS A 679 -29.93 -23.44 -25.33
C CYS A 679 -28.77 -22.85 -26.13
N ALA A 680 -28.96 -21.63 -26.62
CA ALA A 680 -27.87 -20.75 -27.01
C ALA A 680 -27.26 -20.17 -25.72
N LYS A 681 -25.95 -20.40 -25.53
CA LYS A 681 -25.17 -19.78 -24.45
C LYS A 681 -24.75 -18.39 -24.91
N VAL A 682 -25.32 -17.37 -24.30
CA VAL A 682 -25.09 -15.95 -24.60
C VAL A 682 -24.25 -15.36 -23.48
N ARG A 683 -23.05 -14.89 -23.78
CA ARG A 683 -22.26 -14.10 -22.84
C ARG A 683 -22.70 -12.66 -22.91
N TYR A 684 -22.88 -12.00 -21.78
CA TYR A 684 -23.27 -10.60 -21.73
C TYR A 684 -22.42 -9.78 -20.76
N LYS A 685 -22.29 -8.49 -21.07
CA LYS A 685 -21.78 -7.45 -20.18
C LYS A 685 -22.71 -6.25 -20.28
N GLU A 686 -23.28 -5.85 -19.16
CA GLU A 686 -24.14 -4.68 -19.03
C GLU A 686 -23.56 -3.73 -17.97
N THR A 687 -23.57 -2.44 -18.24
CA THR A 687 -23.13 -1.39 -17.32
C THR A 687 -24.23 -0.36 -17.20
N ASP A 688 -24.69 -0.17 -15.97
CA ASP A 688 -25.70 0.79 -15.58
C ASP A 688 -25.05 1.91 -14.74
N ARG A 689 -25.26 3.16 -15.12
CA ARG A 689 -24.69 4.35 -14.45
C ARG A 689 -25.78 5.35 -14.14
N PHE A 690 -25.92 5.74 -12.88
CA PHE A 690 -26.88 6.76 -12.46
C PHE A 690 -26.42 7.50 -11.21
N ALA A 691 -26.99 8.68 -10.97
CA ALA A 691 -26.71 9.45 -9.75
C ALA A 691 -27.81 9.22 -8.71
N LEU A 692 -27.43 9.01 -7.45
CA LEU A 692 -28.37 8.89 -6.33
C LEU A 692 -27.83 9.65 -5.12
N ASP A 693 -28.62 10.60 -4.59
CA ASP A 693 -28.27 11.41 -3.40
C ASP A 693 -26.84 12.03 -3.45
N GLY A 694 -26.42 12.50 -4.63
CA GLY A 694 -25.11 13.14 -4.84
C GLY A 694 -23.94 12.17 -5.03
N ARG A 695 -24.20 10.86 -5.12
CA ARG A 695 -23.21 9.81 -5.40
C ARG A 695 -23.40 9.28 -6.82
N ASN A 696 -22.30 8.99 -7.51
CA ASN A 696 -22.32 8.31 -8.80
C ASN A 696 -22.28 6.80 -8.56
N ILE A 697 -23.36 6.12 -8.91
CA ILE A 697 -23.49 4.67 -8.82
C ILE A 697 -23.18 4.06 -10.18
N THR A 698 -22.35 3.02 -10.20
CA THR A 698 -22.13 2.19 -11.39
C THR A 698 -22.34 0.73 -11.01
N ILE A 699 -23.18 0.03 -11.76
CA ILE A 699 -23.44 -1.39 -11.60
C ILE A 699 -22.99 -2.10 -12.88
N VAL A 700 -22.13 -3.09 -12.74
CA VAL A 700 -21.63 -3.89 -13.87
C VAL A 700 -22.11 -5.32 -13.71
N TYR A 701 -22.91 -5.79 -14.66
CA TYR A 701 -23.38 -7.16 -14.77
C TYR A 701 -22.52 -7.89 -15.81
N GLU A 702 -21.89 -9.00 -15.44
CA GLU A 702 -21.14 -9.85 -16.36
C GLU A 702 -21.52 -11.31 -16.14
N GLY A 703 -21.91 -12.01 -17.21
CA GLY A 703 -22.44 -13.37 -17.06
C GLY A 703 -22.74 -14.10 -18.36
N TYR A 704 -23.45 -15.21 -18.20
CA TYR A 704 -23.96 -16.04 -19.27
C TYR A 704 -25.45 -16.30 -19.07
N SER A 705 -26.24 -16.13 -20.13
CA SER A 705 -27.64 -16.56 -20.20
C SER A 705 -27.79 -17.72 -21.18
N TRP A 706 -28.70 -18.64 -20.86
CA TRP A 706 -29.03 -19.80 -21.69
C TRP A 706 -30.45 -19.69 -22.20
N LEU A 707 -30.58 -19.40 -23.50
CA LEU A 707 -31.85 -19.11 -24.15
C LEU A 707 -32.26 -20.29 -25.04
N SER A 708 -33.48 -20.80 -24.85
CA SER A 708 -34.07 -21.89 -25.62
C SER A 708 -35.28 -21.43 -26.43
N SER A 709 -35.51 -22.02 -27.59
CA SER A 709 -36.70 -21.78 -28.41
C SER A 709 -37.99 -22.26 -27.75
N GLU A 710 -37.89 -23.15 -26.76
CA GLU A 710 -39.06 -23.73 -26.11
C GLU A 710 -39.51 -22.94 -24.88
N ALA A 711 -38.55 -22.35 -24.14
CA ALA A 711 -38.78 -21.75 -22.81
C ALA A 711 -38.24 -20.31 -22.66
N GLY A 712 -37.51 -19.79 -23.65
CA GLY A 712 -36.72 -18.56 -23.52
C GLY A 712 -35.57 -18.78 -22.53
N LEU A 713 -35.42 -17.88 -21.56
CA LEU A 713 -34.42 -18.04 -20.49
C LEU A 713 -34.64 -19.33 -19.69
N VAL A 714 -33.64 -20.22 -19.70
CA VAL A 714 -33.60 -21.49 -18.94
C VAL A 714 -32.63 -21.41 -17.77
N LYS A 715 -31.50 -20.72 -17.95
CA LYS A 715 -30.47 -20.54 -16.92
C LYS A 715 -29.80 -19.19 -17.09
N ASP A 716 -29.36 -18.58 -16.00
CA ASP A 716 -28.51 -17.40 -15.97
C ASP A 716 -27.43 -17.56 -14.89
N GLU A 717 -26.20 -17.17 -15.16
CA GLU A 717 -25.11 -17.09 -14.17
C GLU A 717 -24.38 -15.78 -14.34
N SER A 718 -24.36 -14.95 -13.31
CA SER A 718 -23.82 -13.60 -13.37
C SER A 718 -23.08 -13.17 -12.11
N THR A 719 -22.11 -12.30 -12.32
CA THR A 719 -21.42 -11.53 -11.28
C THR A 719 -21.79 -10.07 -11.44
N ILE A 720 -22.31 -9.49 -10.36
CA ILE A 720 -22.78 -8.10 -10.31
C ILE A 720 -21.81 -7.32 -9.43
N ARG A 721 -21.14 -6.30 -9.97
CA ARG A 721 -20.21 -5.44 -9.22
C ARG A 721 -20.79 -4.05 -9.07
N TYR A 722 -20.78 -3.55 -7.84
CA TYR A 722 -21.30 -2.24 -7.48
C TYR A 722 -20.13 -1.30 -7.18
N TYR A 723 -20.18 -0.11 -7.76
CA TYR A 723 -19.21 0.95 -7.55
C TYR A 723 -19.93 2.22 -7.08
N GLU A 724 -19.35 2.88 -6.08
CA GLU A 724 -19.77 4.19 -5.60
C GLU A 724 -18.62 5.18 -5.81
N ASN A 725 -18.85 6.23 -6.61
CA ASN A 725 -17.84 7.21 -7.00
C ASN A 725 -16.55 6.57 -7.56
N GLY A 726 -16.70 5.47 -8.30
CA GLY A 726 -15.59 4.69 -8.88
C GLY A 726 -14.95 3.67 -7.93
N THR A 727 -15.31 3.67 -6.64
CA THR A 727 -14.77 2.71 -5.67
C THR A 727 -15.65 1.46 -5.60
N PRO A 728 -15.11 0.24 -5.73
CA PRO A 728 -15.91 -0.98 -5.58
C PRO A 728 -16.42 -1.12 -4.15
N VAL A 729 -17.73 -1.31 -3.98
CA VAL A 729 -18.37 -1.43 -2.65
C VAL A 729 -18.94 -2.82 -2.39
N MET A 730 -19.35 -3.55 -3.43
CA MET A 730 -19.98 -4.87 -3.28
C MET A 730 -19.82 -5.71 -4.55
N THR A 731 -19.72 -7.02 -4.38
CA THR A 731 -19.83 -8.00 -5.47
C THR A 731 -20.85 -9.07 -5.08
N GLU A 732 -21.79 -9.37 -5.97
CA GLU A 732 -22.82 -10.39 -5.81
C GLU A 732 -22.68 -11.45 -6.90
N HIS A 733 -22.77 -12.72 -6.52
CA HIS A 733 -22.87 -13.82 -7.47
C HIS A 733 -24.31 -14.35 -7.50
N ARG A 734 -24.89 -14.36 -8.70
CA ARG A 734 -26.27 -14.78 -8.93
C ARG A 734 -26.33 -15.93 -9.91
N LYS A 735 -27.17 -16.91 -9.60
CA LYS A 735 -27.48 -18.03 -10.48
C LYS A 735 -28.98 -18.23 -10.53
N LEU A 736 -29.55 -18.26 -11.72
CA LEU A 736 -30.96 -18.54 -11.97
C LEU A 736 -31.06 -19.85 -12.75
N ILE A 737 -31.92 -20.78 -12.34
CA ILE A 737 -32.20 -22.01 -13.10
C ILE A 737 -33.70 -22.27 -13.17
N LEU A 738 -34.19 -22.62 -14.35
CA LEU A 738 -35.59 -22.94 -14.59
C LEU A 738 -35.96 -24.18 -13.77
N ARG A 739 -36.99 -24.04 -12.95
CA ARG A 739 -37.55 -25.13 -12.16
C ARG A 739 -38.70 -25.82 -12.89
N SER A 740 -39.57 -25.04 -13.50
CA SER A 740 -40.72 -25.54 -14.27
C SER A 740 -41.29 -24.45 -15.17
N ILE A 741 -41.85 -24.82 -16.32
CA ILE A 741 -42.64 -23.93 -17.18
C ILE A 741 -44.05 -24.49 -17.39
N LYS A 742 -45.06 -23.64 -17.25
CA LYS A 742 -46.44 -23.92 -17.64
C LYS A 742 -46.87 -22.88 -18.67
N LYS A 743 -46.97 -23.28 -19.94
CA LYS A 743 -47.44 -22.39 -21.00
C LYS A 743 -48.92 -22.03 -20.81
N GLY A 744 -49.26 -20.78 -21.13
CA GLY A 744 -50.64 -20.33 -21.23
C GLY A 744 -51.41 -21.10 -22.30
N GLN A 745 -52.74 -21.10 -22.22
CA GLN A 745 -53.56 -21.58 -23.33
C GLN A 745 -53.61 -20.47 -24.38
N ALA A 746 -53.19 -20.78 -25.60
CA ALA A 746 -53.21 -19.87 -26.74
C ALA A 746 -54.63 -19.48 -27.16
#